data_AF-A0A2G9H4B9-F1
#
_entry.id   AF-A0A2G9H4B9-F1
#
_cell.length_a   1.000
_cell.length_b   1.000
_cell.length_c   1.000
_cell.angle_alpha   90.00
_cell.angle_beta   90.00
_cell.angle_gamma   90.00
#
_symmetry.space_group_name_H-M   'P 1'
#
loop_
_entity.id
_entity.type
_entity.pdbx_description
1 polymer ?
#
loop_
_entity_poly.entity_id
_entity_poly.type
_entity_poly.pdbx_seq_one_letter_code
_entity_poly.pdbx_strand_id
1 'polypeptide(L)'
;MPTSATSNHSSRPEDLIGCLNSAQAPCEAKLKALRDLKNQIIGNRTKKLAFLKLGAVPSVVSILSSALAAASQGGGGDNREFHEHVLIQSAAAIGSFACGLDAGVKAVLDAGAFPVLLTLISHLNEKVVDAGARSLKLIYQSKLAPKYDFLQAKNMEFLLSLLNSKNENVTGLGASIITHSCQTTVEQQTLSEAGVIKRLVSLLGGSTNQKDASLESLAAMIKENPEVASKFMGPENGRALNVVIQLMKDKYTRTKLLACMCLISIRNTSTSYLQDSEIKNTMVIVLLELLDDPGQVGDETPFVLSSLITEKEYMQKIAFDANVIDKLCEHLNTDSFRAKRLQGILLALGDLCSKLECCRDKVLDLQVLNFVPEALAHDSAEVRAAACILLKNVSRSVKNLSAGHFMNEAIAVPLIELLCDSTTSVQIAALGAISNVVVDFMAHKSVFTKCGGLKQLVQLSKSMEPAIRVSAVWALKNLAFCVSNICKEEILLELTLTTLTSLISDPETSVQEQALALIRNLVDGTPNSIDFVLGEHCTILHAIGRQMRSASKAEVLIQGMYALSNMASGNELQKEAVMNQLLPQAGSDTETLLVKFLQSIDSRLRTATIWALINLTLPSSPGTCSRVTALRSAGIVCQLKNMVNDPCPDVKLRASMALEQLMMFGDAST
;
A
#
# COMPACT_ATOMS: atom_id res chain seq x y z
N MET A 1 34.94 36.58 -48.47
CA MET A 1 35.67 35.30 -48.37
C MET A 1 35.73 34.89 -46.91
N PRO A 2 35.02 33.83 -46.50
CA PRO A 2 35.08 33.33 -45.14
C PRO A 2 35.99 32.10 -45.04
N THR A 3 36.84 32.09 -44.01
CA THR A 3 37.48 30.90 -43.46
C THR A 3 36.79 30.57 -42.14
N SER A 4 35.96 29.53 -42.13
CA SER A 4 35.49 28.88 -40.91
C SER A 4 35.07 27.43 -41.22
N ALA A 5 35.71 26.47 -40.53
CA ALA A 5 35.11 25.24 -40.02
C ALA A 5 36.20 24.29 -39.50
N THR A 6 36.45 24.30 -38.20
CA THR A 6 37.01 23.14 -37.48
C THR A 6 35.83 22.24 -37.08
N SER A 7 35.71 21.08 -37.72
CA SER A 7 34.66 20.09 -37.46
C SER A 7 34.99 19.26 -36.20
N ASN A 8 34.09 19.27 -35.22
CA ASN A 8 34.07 18.33 -34.10
C ASN A 8 33.62 16.95 -34.60
N HIS A 9 34.55 16.04 -34.90
CA HIS A 9 34.22 14.64 -35.14
C HIS A 9 33.99 13.92 -33.78
N SER A 10 32.74 13.61 -33.46
CA SER A 10 32.43 12.64 -32.40
C SER A 10 32.85 11.25 -32.86
N SER A 11 33.78 10.61 -32.15
CA SER A 11 34.22 9.23 -32.39
C SER A 11 33.04 8.25 -32.30
N ARG A 12 32.98 7.28 -33.22
CA ARG A 12 31.90 6.27 -33.24
C ARG A 12 31.99 5.38 -31.99
N PRO A 13 30.87 4.87 -31.46
CA PRO A 13 30.86 4.00 -30.29
C PRO A 13 31.79 2.79 -30.41
N GLU A 14 31.85 2.17 -31.59
CA GLU A 14 32.67 1.00 -31.87
C GLU A 14 34.18 1.34 -31.83
N ASP A 15 34.56 2.50 -32.37
CA ASP A 15 35.96 2.96 -32.38
C ASP A 15 36.46 3.23 -30.95
N LEU A 16 35.60 3.80 -30.10
CA LEU A 16 35.91 4.04 -28.69
C LEU A 16 36.13 2.74 -27.93
N ILE A 17 35.28 1.74 -28.15
CA ILE A 17 35.39 0.43 -27.49
C ILE A 17 36.62 -0.32 -28.00
N GLY A 18 36.90 -0.26 -29.31
CA GLY A 18 38.11 -0.81 -29.89
C GLY A 18 39.37 -0.21 -29.27
N CYS A 19 39.41 1.11 -29.06
CA CYS A 19 40.51 1.79 -28.40
C CYS A 19 40.69 1.35 -26.93
N LEU A 20 39.58 1.21 -26.17
CA LEU A 20 39.62 0.76 -24.77
C LEU A 20 40.12 -0.69 -24.64
N ASN A 21 39.72 -1.58 -25.56
CA ASN A 21 40.09 -2.99 -25.54
C ASN A 21 41.49 -3.27 -26.10
N SER A 22 42.07 -2.35 -26.87
CA SER A 22 43.39 -2.56 -27.47
C SER A 22 44.49 -2.60 -26.40
N ALA A 23 45.22 -3.72 -26.33
CA ALA A 23 46.39 -3.85 -25.47
C ALA A 23 47.56 -2.93 -25.91
N GLN A 24 47.59 -2.54 -27.19
CA GLN A 24 48.65 -1.73 -27.80
C GLN A 24 48.33 -0.23 -27.86
N ALA A 25 47.10 0.18 -27.53
CA ALA A 25 46.72 1.59 -27.54
C ALA A 25 47.52 2.38 -26.48
N PRO A 26 48.09 3.55 -26.84
CA PRO A 26 48.77 4.41 -25.89
C PRO A 26 47.87 4.74 -24.70
N CYS A 27 48.44 4.78 -23.50
CA CYS A 27 47.67 5.07 -22.29
C CYS A 27 46.91 6.40 -22.39
N GLU A 28 47.49 7.43 -23.01
CA GLU A 28 46.83 8.70 -23.30
C GLU A 28 45.60 8.56 -24.21
N ALA A 29 45.65 7.66 -25.20
CA ALA A 29 44.53 7.38 -26.09
C ALA A 29 43.38 6.70 -25.32
N LYS A 30 43.70 5.79 -24.38
CA LYS A 30 42.70 5.19 -23.49
C LYS A 30 42.06 6.23 -22.56
N LEU A 31 42.85 7.13 -21.99
CA LEU A 31 42.33 8.21 -21.14
C LEU A 31 41.41 9.17 -21.92
N LYS A 32 41.74 9.48 -23.17
CA LYS A 32 40.88 10.26 -24.06
C LYS A 32 39.59 9.52 -24.38
N ALA A 33 39.68 8.23 -24.73
CA ALA A 33 38.52 7.40 -25.02
C ALA A 33 37.56 7.27 -23.82
N LEU A 34 38.08 7.14 -22.58
CA LEU A 34 37.26 7.14 -21.36
C LEU A 34 36.51 8.47 -21.16
N ARG A 35 37.19 9.60 -21.42
CA ARG A 35 36.57 10.93 -21.35
C ARG A 35 35.44 11.06 -22.37
N ASP A 36 35.70 10.67 -23.61
CA ASP A 36 34.74 10.75 -24.70
C ASP A 36 33.53 9.83 -24.44
N LEU A 37 33.77 8.59 -24.01
CA LEU A 37 32.73 7.64 -23.61
C LEU A 37 31.82 8.24 -22.54
N LYS A 38 32.39 8.69 -21.43
CA LYS A 38 31.65 9.31 -20.32
C LYS A 38 30.79 10.48 -20.81
N ASN A 39 31.38 11.39 -21.59
CA ASN A 39 30.67 12.56 -22.11
C ASN A 39 29.52 12.18 -23.06
N GLN A 40 29.64 11.07 -23.80
CA GLN A 40 28.56 10.58 -24.66
C GLN A 40 27.40 9.95 -23.89
N ILE A 41 27.63 9.36 -22.72
CA ILE A 41 26.59 8.63 -21.96
C ILE A 41 25.92 9.46 -20.87
N ILE A 42 26.52 10.56 -20.41
CA ILE A 42 25.91 11.44 -19.38
C ILE A 42 24.53 11.93 -19.86
N GLY A 43 23.51 11.70 -19.03
CA GLY A 43 22.13 12.11 -19.32
C GLY A 43 21.43 11.38 -20.48
N ASN A 44 22.11 10.48 -21.20
CA ASN A 44 21.56 9.86 -22.41
C ASN A 44 21.29 8.35 -22.25
N ARG A 45 20.04 8.00 -21.93
CA ARG A 45 19.62 6.61 -21.70
C ARG A 45 19.86 5.69 -22.90
N THR A 46 19.58 6.16 -24.11
CA THR A 46 19.73 5.38 -25.36
C THR A 46 21.20 5.04 -25.61
N LYS A 47 22.10 6.02 -25.46
CA LYS A 47 23.53 5.79 -25.61
C LYS A 47 24.08 4.88 -24.53
N LYS A 48 23.66 5.02 -23.26
CA LYS A 48 24.01 4.08 -22.19
C LYS A 48 23.69 2.65 -22.60
N LEU A 49 22.47 2.39 -23.06
CA LEU A 49 22.03 1.06 -23.50
C LEU A 49 22.84 0.54 -24.72
N ALA A 50 23.18 1.40 -25.68
CA ALA A 50 24.00 1.02 -26.82
C ALA A 50 25.42 0.60 -26.39
N PHE A 51 26.09 1.39 -25.57
CA PHE A 51 27.42 1.07 -25.06
C PHE A 51 27.42 -0.16 -24.14
N LEU A 52 26.33 -0.38 -23.38
CA LEU A 52 26.16 -1.61 -22.60
C LEU A 52 26.16 -2.85 -23.49
N LYS A 53 25.44 -2.82 -24.62
CA LYS A 53 25.41 -3.93 -25.60
C LYS A 53 26.78 -4.18 -26.25
N LEU A 54 27.59 -3.14 -26.40
CA LEU A 54 28.96 -3.23 -26.93
C LEU A 54 29.99 -3.72 -25.89
N GLY A 55 29.57 -4.04 -24.66
CA GLY A 55 30.48 -4.54 -23.63
C GLY A 55 31.37 -3.46 -23.00
N ALA A 56 30.95 -2.19 -23.03
CA ALA A 56 31.76 -1.08 -22.51
C ALA A 56 32.11 -1.20 -21.03
N VAL A 57 31.17 -1.66 -20.20
CA VAL A 57 31.33 -1.70 -18.74
C VAL A 57 32.46 -2.65 -18.31
N PRO A 58 32.49 -3.93 -18.74
CA PRO A 58 33.64 -4.82 -18.49
C PRO A 58 35.00 -4.22 -18.90
N SER A 59 35.07 -3.57 -20.07
CA SER A 59 36.30 -2.92 -20.55
C SER A 59 36.77 -1.80 -19.62
N VAL A 60 35.86 -0.93 -19.20
CA VAL A 60 36.18 0.17 -18.27
C VAL A 60 36.61 -0.36 -16.90
N VAL A 61 35.98 -1.42 -16.40
CA VAL A 61 36.34 -2.04 -15.11
C VAL A 61 37.70 -2.72 -15.18
N SER A 62 38.03 -3.36 -16.29
CA SER A 62 39.36 -3.94 -16.53
C SER A 62 40.46 -2.86 -16.52
N ILE A 63 40.23 -1.73 -17.19
CA ILE A 63 41.15 -0.58 -17.17
C ILE A 63 41.30 -0.02 -15.76
N LEU A 64 40.19 0.14 -15.02
CA LEU A 64 40.21 0.61 -13.63
C LEU A 64 41.07 -0.30 -12.75
N SER A 65 40.86 -1.62 -12.84
CA SER A 65 41.58 -2.62 -12.04
C SER A 65 43.08 -2.63 -12.37
N SER A 66 43.41 -2.53 -13.66
CA SER A 66 44.80 -2.48 -14.13
C SER A 66 45.53 -1.21 -13.66
N ALA A 67 44.86 -0.06 -13.74
CA ALA A 67 45.41 1.21 -13.27
C ALA A 67 45.61 1.22 -11.74
N LEU A 68 44.71 0.58 -10.99
CA LEU A 68 44.81 0.46 -9.54
C LEU A 68 46.01 -0.42 -9.13
N ALA A 69 46.20 -1.55 -9.82
CA ALA A 69 47.36 -2.40 -9.62
C ALA A 69 48.68 -1.67 -9.94
N ALA A 70 48.73 -0.92 -11.05
CA ALA A 70 49.91 -0.16 -11.45
C ALA A 70 50.24 1.00 -10.48
N ALA A 71 49.23 1.72 -9.98
CA ALA A 71 49.40 2.77 -8.98
C ALA A 71 49.98 2.25 -7.65
N SER A 72 49.73 0.97 -7.33
CA SER A 72 50.23 0.33 -6.11
C SER A 72 51.70 -0.11 -6.21
N GLN A 73 52.28 -0.19 -7.42
CA GLN A 73 53.63 -0.73 -7.66
C GLN A 73 54.77 0.33 -7.67
N GLY A 74 54.53 1.55 -7.20
CA GLY A 74 55.61 2.49 -6.87
C GLY A 74 56.40 3.07 -8.07
N GLY A 75 55.73 3.40 -9.17
CA GLY A 75 56.35 4.12 -10.29
C GLY A 75 56.63 5.61 -10.00
N GLY A 76 57.59 6.20 -10.71
CA GLY A 76 57.98 7.62 -10.60
C GLY A 76 56.80 8.61 -10.79
N GLY A 77 56.98 9.85 -10.29
CA GLY A 77 55.93 10.86 -10.10
C GLY A 77 54.95 11.04 -11.26
N ASP A 78 55.44 11.23 -12.49
CA ASP A 78 54.59 11.46 -13.67
C ASP A 78 53.71 10.26 -14.03
N ASN A 79 54.22 9.04 -13.80
CA ASN A 79 53.48 7.81 -14.14
C ASN A 79 52.33 7.57 -13.13
N ARG A 80 52.53 7.98 -11.88
CA ARG A 80 51.51 7.90 -10.83
C ARG A 80 50.36 8.86 -11.08
N GLU A 81 50.64 10.13 -11.39
CA GLU A 81 49.61 11.13 -11.68
C GLU A 81 48.76 10.70 -12.90
N PHE A 82 49.42 10.15 -13.92
CA PHE A 82 48.73 9.59 -15.07
C PHE A 82 47.75 8.46 -14.69
N HIS A 83 48.18 7.48 -13.88
CA HIS A 83 47.30 6.41 -13.42
C HIS A 83 46.14 6.93 -12.57
N GLU A 84 46.36 7.94 -11.74
CA GLU A 84 45.31 8.60 -10.95
C GLU A 84 44.24 9.26 -11.85
N HIS A 85 44.63 9.87 -12.97
CA HIS A 85 43.69 10.38 -13.96
C HIS A 85 42.85 9.27 -14.62
N VAL A 86 43.45 8.12 -14.92
CA VAL A 86 42.73 6.96 -15.47
C VAL A 86 41.73 6.42 -14.45
N LEU A 87 42.11 6.31 -13.17
CA LEU A 87 41.22 5.90 -12.09
C LEU A 87 40.00 6.81 -11.99
N ILE A 88 40.22 8.13 -11.97
CA ILE A 88 39.15 9.14 -11.87
C ILE A 88 38.17 9.02 -13.05
N GLN A 89 38.65 8.95 -14.29
CA GLN A 89 37.77 8.89 -15.45
C GLN A 89 37.05 7.54 -15.56
N SER A 90 37.71 6.44 -15.20
CA SER A 90 37.09 5.11 -15.22
C SER A 90 35.98 5.00 -14.18
N ALA A 91 36.23 5.44 -12.95
CA ALA A 91 35.21 5.50 -11.90
C ALA A 91 34.02 6.37 -12.36
N ALA A 92 34.28 7.59 -12.84
CA ALA A 92 33.23 8.49 -13.32
C ALA A 92 32.39 7.89 -14.48
N ALA A 93 33.01 7.15 -15.40
CA ALA A 93 32.31 6.44 -16.46
C ALA A 93 31.41 5.32 -15.90
N ILE A 94 31.92 4.53 -14.95
CA ILE A 94 31.14 3.48 -14.25
C ILE A 94 29.94 4.07 -13.53
N GLY A 95 30.13 5.15 -12.75
CA GLY A 95 29.03 5.86 -12.09
C GLY A 95 28.01 6.40 -13.10
N SER A 96 28.47 6.90 -14.25
CA SER A 96 27.58 7.38 -15.31
C SER A 96 26.73 6.27 -15.93
N PHE A 97 27.25 5.04 -16.07
CA PHE A 97 26.45 3.89 -16.49
C PHE A 97 25.40 3.50 -15.46
N ALA A 98 25.75 3.53 -14.16
CA ALA A 98 24.83 3.22 -13.05
C ALA A 98 23.71 4.26 -12.86
N CYS A 99 23.99 5.55 -13.11
CA CYS A 99 23.07 6.64 -12.84
C CYS A 99 21.72 6.50 -13.58
N GLY A 100 20.63 6.28 -12.84
CA GLY A 100 19.25 6.30 -13.34
C GLY A 100 18.90 5.19 -14.33
N LEU A 101 19.63 4.07 -14.34
CA LEU A 101 19.39 2.95 -15.24
C LEU A 101 19.74 1.61 -14.56
N ASP A 102 18.73 0.84 -14.15
CA ASP A 102 18.93 -0.46 -13.48
C ASP A 102 19.73 -1.46 -14.32
N ALA A 103 19.52 -1.48 -15.65
CA ALA A 103 20.33 -2.30 -16.55
C ALA A 103 21.83 -1.93 -16.50
N GLY A 104 22.14 -0.65 -16.30
CA GLY A 104 23.50 -0.16 -16.13
C GLY A 104 24.08 -0.57 -14.78
N VAL A 105 23.31 -0.44 -13.69
CA VAL A 105 23.73 -0.92 -12.36
C VAL A 105 24.02 -2.41 -12.39
N LYS A 106 23.12 -3.21 -12.97
CA LYS A 106 23.33 -4.66 -13.14
C LYS A 106 24.64 -4.96 -13.85
N ALA A 107 24.89 -4.34 -15.01
CA ALA A 107 26.13 -4.55 -15.75
C ALA A 107 27.40 -4.15 -14.96
N VAL A 108 27.33 -3.08 -14.18
CA VAL A 108 28.42 -2.62 -13.31
C VAL A 108 28.72 -3.62 -12.19
N LEU A 109 27.68 -4.20 -11.60
CA LEU A 109 27.82 -5.24 -10.57
C LEU A 109 28.36 -6.55 -11.17
N ASP A 110 27.79 -7.01 -12.28
CA ASP A 110 28.19 -8.23 -12.99
C ASP A 110 29.65 -8.17 -13.47
N ALA A 111 30.13 -6.98 -13.84
CA ALA A 111 31.52 -6.76 -14.24
C ALA A 111 32.51 -6.72 -13.05
N GLY A 112 32.04 -6.83 -11.81
CA GLY A 112 32.91 -6.80 -10.62
C GLY A 112 33.44 -5.41 -10.25
N ALA A 113 32.77 -4.33 -10.67
CA ALA A 113 33.23 -2.96 -10.40
C ALA A 113 33.14 -2.58 -8.91
N PHE A 114 32.16 -3.11 -8.19
CA PHE A 114 31.81 -2.65 -6.85
C PHE A 114 32.94 -2.81 -5.81
N PRO A 115 33.60 -3.98 -5.68
CA PRO A 115 34.76 -4.11 -4.80
C PRO A 115 35.93 -3.20 -5.20
N VAL A 116 36.17 -3.02 -6.50
CA VAL A 116 37.25 -2.16 -7.00
C VAL A 116 37.00 -0.70 -6.62
N LEU A 117 35.76 -0.23 -6.76
CA LEU A 117 35.36 1.12 -6.37
C LEU A 117 35.46 1.35 -4.86
N LEU A 118 35.15 0.35 -4.02
CA LEU A 118 35.32 0.44 -2.57
C LEU A 118 36.79 0.64 -2.19
N THR A 119 37.72 -0.04 -2.87
CA THR A 119 39.16 0.13 -2.63
C THR A 119 39.63 1.56 -2.93
N LEU A 120 38.99 2.27 -3.87
CA LEU A 120 39.34 3.67 -4.18
C LEU A 120 39.08 4.63 -3.01
N ILE A 121 38.20 4.26 -2.07
CA ILE A 121 37.87 5.12 -0.91
C ILE A 121 39.06 5.28 0.04
N SER A 122 39.96 4.30 0.07
CA SER A 122 41.17 4.33 0.89
C SER A 122 42.41 4.83 0.13
N HIS A 123 42.24 5.41 -1.06
CA HIS A 123 43.34 5.90 -1.88
C HIS A 123 43.98 7.18 -1.31
N LEU A 124 45.28 7.38 -1.53
CA LEU A 124 46.04 8.54 -1.02
C LEU A 124 45.65 9.87 -1.68
N ASN A 125 45.28 9.83 -2.96
CA ASN A 125 44.80 11.00 -3.71
C ASN A 125 43.29 11.23 -3.48
N GLU A 126 42.94 12.37 -2.88
CA GLU A 126 41.56 12.76 -2.58
C GLU A 126 40.65 12.83 -3.83
N LYS A 127 41.17 13.17 -5.01
CA LYS A 127 40.39 13.20 -6.25
C LYS A 127 39.95 11.81 -6.70
N VAL A 128 40.78 10.79 -6.43
CA VAL A 128 40.45 9.38 -6.72
C VAL A 128 39.38 8.89 -5.74
N VAL A 129 39.54 9.19 -4.45
CA VAL A 129 38.54 8.92 -3.40
C VAL A 129 37.19 9.52 -3.76
N ASP A 130 37.21 10.80 -4.17
CA ASP A 130 36.02 11.54 -4.58
C ASP A 130 35.30 10.92 -5.79
N ALA A 131 36.04 10.47 -6.81
CA ALA A 131 35.49 9.79 -7.97
C ALA A 131 34.87 8.43 -7.60
N GLY A 132 35.55 7.65 -6.74
CA GLY A 132 35.04 6.38 -6.22
C GLY A 132 33.74 6.57 -5.43
N ALA A 133 33.73 7.52 -4.50
CA ALA A 133 32.57 7.80 -3.65
C ALA A 133 31.34 8.25 -4.45
N ARG A 134 31.53 9.16 -5.42
CA ARG A 134 30.44 9.57 -6.33
C ARG A 134 29.87 8.40 -7.12
N SER A 135 30.73 7.52 -7.62
CA SER A 135 30.31 6.37 -8.43
C SER A 135 29.52 5.37 -7.62
N LEU A 136 29.98 5.06 -6.40
CA LEU A 136 29.24 4.21 -5.46
C LEU A 136 27.90 4.84 -5.07
N LYS A 137 27.85 6.15 -4.82
CA LYS A 137 26.59 6.86 -4.52
C LYS A 137 25.55 6.68 -5.63
N LEU A 138 25.98 6.74 -6.89
CA LEU A 138 25.11 6.53 -8.06
C LEU A 138 24.63 5.07 -8.19
N ILE A 139 25.45 4.10 -7.76
CA ILE A 139 25.03 2.69 -7.68
C ILE A 139 23.93 2.54 -6.62
N TYR A 140 24.13 3.11 -5.42
CA TYR A 140 23.17 3.04 -4.30
C TYR A 140 21.83 3.75 -4.54
N GLN A 141 21.65 4.47 -5.65
CA GLN A 141 20.34 4.99 -6.05
C GLN A 141 19.42 3.91 -6.63
N SER A 142 19.96 2.76 -7.04
CA SER A 142 19.17 1.64 -7.57
C SER A 142 18.86 0.60 -6.51
N LYS A 143 17.67 0.01 -6.61
CA LYS A 143 17.24 -1.12 -5.79
C LYS A 143 18.15 -2.35 -5.94
N LEU A 144 18.93 -2.43 -7.02
CA LEU A 144 19.88 -3.52 -7.29
C LEU A 144 21.21 -3.38 -6.55
N ALA A 145 21.46 -2.25 -5.87
CA ALA A 145 22.69 -2.08 -5.12
C ALA A 145 22.83 -3.13 -4.00
N PRO A 146 24.05 -3.60 -3.71
CA PRO A 146 24.29 -4.58 -2.65
C PRO A 146 23.74 -4.10 -1.30
N LYS A 147 23.07 -4.99 -0.55
CA LYS A 147 22.68 -4.71 0.83
C LYS A 147 23.90 -4.66 1.72
N TYR A 148 23.92 -3.71 2.64
CA TYR A 148 25.00 -3.52 3.60
C TYR A 148 24.61 -4.11 4.96
N ASP A 149 25.45 -4.99 5.51
CA ASP A 149 25.23 -5.61 6.82
C ASP A 149 25.79 -4.72 7.94
N PHE A 150 24.89 -4.03 8.66
CA PHE A 150 25.22 -3.14 9.77
C PHE A 150 25.57 -3.88 11.07
N LEU A 151 25.23 -5.15 11.20
CA LEU A 151 25.37 -5.89 12.47
C LEU A 151 26.81 -6.35 12.70
N GLN A 152 27.62 -6.40 11.63
CA GLN A 152 29.04 -6.70 11.74
C GLN A 152 29.83 -5.47 12.22
N ALA A 153 30.56 -5.63 13.32
CA ALA A 153 31.35 -4.56 13.93
C ALA A 153 32.31 -3.87 12.93
N LYS A 154 33.03 -4.65 12.10
CA LYS A 154 33.94 -4.10 11.07
C LYS A 154 33.21 -3.24 10.03
N ASN A 155 32.01 -3.65 9.64
CA ASN A 155 31.20 -2.91 8.69
C ASN A 155 30.65 -1.62 9.32
N MET A 156 30.29 -1.65 10.59
CA MET A 156 29.89 -0.45 11.34
C MET A 156 31.07 0.53 11.47
N GLU A 157 32.26 0.04 11.81
CA GLU A 157 33.48 0.87 11.87
C GLU A 157 33.79 1.52 10.52
N PHE A 158 33.70 0.76 9.43
CA PHE A 158 33.87 1.31 8.08
C PHE A 158 32.82 2.39 7.78
N LEU A 159 31.54 2.14 8.07
CA LEU A 159 30.47 3.11 7.87
C LEU A 159 30.73 4.41 8.64
N LEU A 160 31.11 4.31 9.92
CA LEU A 160 31.47 5.47 10.74
C LEU A 160 32.68 6.21 10.17
N SER A 161 33.66 5.51 9.60
CA SER A 161 34.80 6.13 8.92
C SER A 161 34.35 6.96 7.71
N LEU A 162 33.36 6.49 6.94
CA LEU A 162 32.79 7.22 5.81
C LEU A 162 32.09 8.49 6.28
N LEU A 163 31.23 8.38 7.30
CA LEU A 163 30.47 9.50 7.84
C LEU A 163 31.36 10.54 8.52
N ASN A 164 32.49 10.13 9.10
CA ASN A 164 33.47 11.03 9.75
C ASN A 164 34.48 11.65 8.78
N SER A 165 34.44 11.28 7.49
CA SER A 165 35.32 11.87 6.47
C SER A 165 35.12 13.39 6.32
N LYS A 166 36.18 14.07 5.90
CA LYS A 166 36.12 15.49 5.49
C LYS A 166 35.59 15.65 4.06
N ASN A 167 35.62 14.58 3.26
CA ASN A 167 35.14 14.62 1.88
C ASN A 167 33.61 14.48 1.83
N GLU A 168 32.94 15.45 1.20
CA GLU A 168 31.47 15.49 1.14
C GLU A 168 30.86 14.30 0.37
N ASN A 169 31.52 13.79 -0.66
CA ASN A 169 31.03 12.64 -1.42
C ASN A 169 31.20 11.34 -0.65
N VAL A 170 32.24 11.23 0.19
CA VAL A 170 32.44 10.07 1.08
C VAL A 170 31.39 10.06 2.19
N THR A 171 31.14 11.21 2.83
CA THR A 171 30.05 11.32 3.82
C THR A 171 28.69 11.05 3.19
N GLY A 172 28.44 11.58 1.99
CA GLY A 172 27.23 11.30 1.22
C GLY A 172 27.07 9.82 0.82
N LEU A 173 28.16 9.11 0.52
CA LEU A 173 28.14 7.66 0.31
C LEU A 173 27.70 6.91 1.57
N GLY A 174 28.27 7.23 2.73
CA GLY A 174 27.87 6.62 4.01
C GLY A 174 26.37 6.79 4.29
N ALA A 175 25.85 8.00 4.03
CA ALA A 175 24.42 8.28 4.11
C ALA A 175 23.60 7.45 3.09
N SER A 176 23.99 7.40 1.81
CA SER A 176 23.27 6.59 0.81
C SER A 176 23.27 5.09 1.13
N ILE A 177 24.33 4.55 1.72
CA ILE A 177 24.37 3.16 2.22
C ILE A 177 23.28 2.93 3.27
N ILE A 178 23.15 3.86 4.23
CA ILE A 178 22.11 3.81 5.27
C ILE A 178 20.72 3.87 4.65
N THR A 179 20.47 4.87 3.81
CA THR A 179 19.17 5.06 3.15
C THR A 179 18.71 3.82 2.37
N HIS A 180 19.63 3.15 1.68
CA HIS A 180 19.30 1.97 0.87
C HIS A 180 19.13 0.69 1.72
N SER A 181 20.03 0.47 2.67
CA SER A 181 20.15 -0.83 3.35
C SER A 181 19.40 -0.91 4.67
N CYS A 182 19.08 0.22 5.30
CA CYS A 182 18.37 0.25 6.59
C CYS A 182 16.88 -0.04 6.38
N GLN A 183 16.45 -1.27 6.69
CA GLN A 183 15.09 -1.76 6.41
C GLN A 183 14.39 -2.34 7.63
N THR A 184 15.14 -2.71 8.67
CA THR A 184 14.60 -3.36 9.87
C THR A 184 14.77 -2.51 11.13
N THR A 185 13.89 -2.72 12.10
CA THR A 185 13.95 -2.05 13.41
C THR A 185 15.28 -2.31 14.13
N VAL A 186 15.86 -3.50 13.98
CA VAL A 186 17.14 -3.88 14.59
C VAL A 186 18.30 -3.09 13.98
N GLU A 187 18.35 -2.95 12.65
CA GLU A 187 19.36 -2.14 11.96
C GLU A 187 19.25 -0.66 12.36
N GLN A 188 18.02 -0.13 12.43
CA GLN A 188 17.75 1.25 12.85
C GLN A 188 18.27 1.50 14.28
N GLN A 189 18.00 0.59 15.23
CA GLN A 189 18.48 0.66 16.61
C GLN A 189 20.01 0.56 16.68
N THR A 190 20.60 -0.40 15.97
CA THR A 190 22.07 -0.61 15.94
C THR A 190 22.80 0.62 15.43
N LEU A 191 22.34 1.21 14.32
CA LEU A 191 22.87 2.46 13.77
C LEU A 191 22.73 3.62 14.77
N SER A 192 21.57 3.70 15.43
CA SER A 192 21.30 4.72 16.44
C SER A 192 22.27 4.63 17.63
N GLU A 193 22.50 3.43 18.15
CA GLU A 193 23.43 3.16 19.26
C GLU A 193 24.88 3.43 18.89
N ALA A 194 25.27 3.19 17.63
CA ALA A 194 26.58 3.52 17.11
C ALA A 194 26.84 5.04 16.95
N GLY A 195 25.86 5.89 17.29
CA GLY A 195 26.00 7.36 17.22
C GLY A 195 25.82 7.94 15.82
N VAL A 196 25.26 7.17 14.88
CA VAL A 196 25.06 7.61 13.49
C VAL A 196 24.11 8.81 13.41
N ILE A 197 23.03 8.83 14.21
CA ILE A 197 22.07 9.95 14.25
C ILE A 197 22.78 11.26 14.55
N LYS A 198 23.59 11.29 15.62
CA LYS A 198 24.34 12.48 16.04
C LYS A 198 25.25 12.97 14.92
N ARG A 199 25.90 12.04 14.20
CA ARG A 199 26.76 12.39 13.08
C ARG A 199 25.97 12.97 11.91
N LEU A 200 24.86 12.35 11.51
CA LEU A 200 23.98 12.86 10.44
C LEU A 200 23.41 14.24 10.78
N VAL A 201 23.00 14.47 12.03
CA VAL A 201 22.55 15.78 12.51
C VAL A 201 23.64 16.85 12.34
N SER A 202 24.90 16.53 12.64
CA SER A 202 26.01 17.47 12.46
C SER A 202 26.24 17.85 10.99
N LEU A 203 25.92 16.94 10.06
CA LEU A 203 26.09 17.15 8.61
C LEU A 203 24.97 18.00 7.99
N LEU A 204 23.85 18.24 8.71
CA LEU A 204 22.78 19.16 8.27
C LEU A 204 23.25 20.62 8.18
N GLY A 205 24.34 20.98 8.87
CA GLY A 205 24.99 22.29 8.74
C GLY A 205 25.95 22.40 7.54
N GLY A 206 26.15 21.32 6.78
CA GLY A 206 27.14 21.22 5.72
C GLY A 206 26.66 21.68 4.33
N SER A 207 27.28 21.13 3.29
CA SER A 207 26.92 21.42 1.89
C SER A 207 25.52 20.86 1.54
N THR A 208 24.92 21.32 0.43
CA THR A 208 23.62 20.83 -0.04
C THR A 208 23.61 19.30 -0.19
N ASN A 209 24.70 18.72 -0.72
CA ASN A 209 24.83 17.27 -0.87
C ASN A 209 24.79 16.54 0.48
N GLN A 210 25.45 17.10 1.51
CA GLN A 210 25.47 16.53 2.85
C GLN A 210 24.12 16.66 3.54
N LYS A 211 23.46 17.82 3.40
CA LYS A 211 22.10 18.06 3.90
C LYS A 211 21.13 17.05 3.33
N ASP A 212 21.05 16.94 2.01
CA ASP A 212 20.10 16.07 1.32
C ASP A 212 20.32 14.60 1.72
N ALA A 213 21.57 14.12 1.63
CA ALA A 213 21.87 12.75 2.00
C ALA A 213 21.55 12.47 3.47
N SER A 214 21.86 13.40 4.37
CA SER A 214 21.60 13.24 5.81
C SER A 214 20.10 13.24 6.12
N LEU A 215 19.31 14.12 5.49
CA LEU A 215 17.85 14.16 5.67
C LEU A 215 17.20 12.85 5.20
N GLU A 216 17.65 12.33 4.06
CA GLU A 216 17.13 11.08 3.51
C GLU A 216 17.49 9.87 4.39
N SER A 217 18.72 9.80 4.91
CA SER A 217 19.13 8.76 5.85
C SER A 217 18.43 8.85 7.20
N LEU A 218 18.24 10.06 7.73
CA LEU A 218 17.50 10.28 8.97
C LEU A 218 16.04 9.84 8.82
N ALA A 219 15.39 10.17 7.70
CA ALA A 219 14.04 9.71 7.41
C ALA A 219 13.94 8.18 7.38
N ALA A 220 14.89 7.50 6.72
CA ALA A 220 14.96 6.03 6.67
C ALA A 220 15.17 5.40 8.06
N MET A 221 16.06 5.98 8.88
CA MET A 221 16.33 5.48 10.23
C MET A 221 15.14 5.67 11.19
N ILE A 222 14.42 6.79 11.08
CA ILE A 222 13.31 7.14 11.98
C ILE A 222 12.01 6.43 11.59
N LYS A 223 11.84 6.10 10.31
CA LYS A 223 10.60 5.56 9.76
C LYS A 223 10.05 4.41 10.62
N GLU A 224 8.83 4.60 11.13
CA GLU A 224 8.06 3.62 11.92
C GLU A 224 8.80 3.09 13.17
N ASN A 225 9.77 3.84 13.69
CA ASN A 225 10.56 3.45 14.86
C ASN A 225 10.56 4.53 15.97
N PRO A 226 9.71 4.39 17.01
CA PRO A 226 9.56 5.40 18.06
C PRO A 226 10.81 5.54 18.95
N GLU A 227 11.63 4.49 19.09
CA GLU A 227 12.85 4.55 19.91
C GLU A 227 13.95 5.36 19.22
N VAL A 228 14.11 5.18 17.91
CA VAL A 228 15.06 5.95 17.12
C VAL A 228 14.60 7.41 16.98
N ALA A 229 13.29 7.63 16.83
CA ALA A 229 12.70 8.97 16.87
C ALA A 229 12.96 9.66 18.21
N SER A 230 12.80 8.97 19.34
CA SER A 230 13.02 9.55 20.66
C SER A 230 14.48 9.93 20.89
N LYS A 231 15.44 9.09 20.44
CA LYS A 231 16.87 9.42 20.42
C LYS A 231 17.16 10.63 19.53
N PHE A 232 16.59 10.72 18.33
CA PHE A 232 16.73 11.93 17.49
C PHE A 232 16.25 13.20 18.20
N MET A 233 15.15 13.08 18.96
CA MET A 233 14.58 14.16 19.77
C MET A 233 15.31 14.41 21.10
N GLY A 234 16.30 13.57 21.44
CA GLY A 234 17.07 13.65 22.67
C GLY A 234 17.95 14.91 22.76
N PRO A 235 18.27 15.38 23.98
CA PRO A 235 19.07 16.57 24.19
C PRO A 235 20.48 16.47 23.59
N GLU A 236 21.02 15.26 23.43
CA GLU A 236 22.32 15.02 22.79
C GLU A 236 22.41 15.46 21.32
N ASN A 237 21.26 15.58 20.65
CA ASN A 237 21.15 16.05 19.27
C ASN A 237 20.82 17.54 19.18
N GLY A 238 20.78 18.25 20.32
CA GLY A 238 20.66 19.70 20.40
C GLY A 238 19.39 20.23 19.71
N ARG A 239 19.57 21.20 18.81
CA ARG A 239 18.47 21.83 18.04
C ARG A 239 18.19 21.12 16.71
N ALA A 240 18.43 19.81 16.60
CA ALA A 240 18.27 19.03 15.37
C ALA A 240 16.90 19.27 14.70
N LEU A 241 15.82 19.15 15.47
CA LEU A 241 14.46 19.37 14.96
C LEU A 241 14.30 20.77 14.35
N ASN A 242 14.81 21.81 15.02
CA ASN A 242 14.72 23.19 14.52
C ASN A 242 15.52 23.39 13.24
N VAL A 243 16.67 22.72 13.10
CA VAL A 243 17.45 22.74 11.84
C VAL A 243 16.63 22.13 10.71
N VAL A 244 15.99 20.97 10.93
CA VAL A 244 15.13 20.34 9.91
C VAL A 244 13.94 21.23 9.56
N ILE A 245 13.29 21.86 10.55
CA ILE A 245 12.20 22.83 10.32
C ILE A 245 12.66 24.02 9.47
N GLN A 246 13.87 24.55 9.74
CA GLN A 246 14.44 25.64 8.96
C GLN A 246 14.74 25.24 7.51
N LEU A 247 15.15 23.98 7.28
CA LEU A 247 15.43 23.46 5.94
C LEU A 247 14.18 23.33 5.05
N MET A 248 12.96 23.37 5.60
CA MET A 248 11.74 23.52 4.79
C MET A 248 11.71 24.83 3.99
N LYS A 249 12.49 25.84 4.42
CA LYS A 249 12.62 27.15 3.77
C LYS A 249 13.94 27.29 2.99
N ASP A 250 14.67 26.19 2.74
CA ASP A 250 15.93 26.23 1.98
C ASP A 250 15.68 26.66 0.53
N LYS A 251 16.68 27.22 -0.14
CA LYS A 251 16.56 27.68 -1.54
C LYS A 251 16.45 26.52 -2.55
N TYR A 252 16.89 25.32 -2.18
CA TYR A 252 16.86 24.14 -3.05
C TYR A 252 15.60 23.30 -2.83
N THR A 253 14.81 23.06 -3.89
CA THR A 253 13.54 22.33 -3.84
C THR A 253 13.69 20.89 -3.30
N ARG A 254 14.78 20.20 -3.65
CA ARG A 254 15.08 18.85 -3.13
C ARG A 254 15.30 18.84 -1.62
N THR A 255 16.05 19.80 -1.10
CA THR A 255 16.29 19.93 0.36
C THR A 255 14.99 20.20 1.10
N LYS A 256 14.11 21.09 0.56
CA LYS A 256 12.77 21.32 1.13
C LYS A 256 11.96 20.03 1.22
N LEU A 257 11.91 19.25 0.13
CA LEU A 257 11.16 17.99 0.07
C LEU A 257 11.67 16.98 1.11
N LEU A 258 12.99 16.80 1.17
CA LEU A 258 13.63 15.87 2.10
C LEU A 258 13.44 16.28 3.57
N ALA A 259 13.42 17.59 3.85
CA ALA A 259 13.09 18.11 5.17
C ALA A 259 11.65 17.75 5.56
N CYS A 260 10.69 17.94 4.64
CA CYS A 260 9.31 17.51 4.85
C CYS A 260 9.21 15.99 5.07
N MET A 261 9.89 15.16 4.27
CA MET A 261 9.89 13.70 4.45
C MET A 261 10.45 13.27 5.82
N CYS A 262 11.52 13.89 6.29
CA CYS A 262 12.09 13.63 7.60
C CYS A 262 11.11 14.01 8.72
N LEU A 263 10.47 15.18 8.65
CA LEU A 263 9.46 15.62 9.62
C LEU A 263 8.21 14.73 9.61
N ILE A 264 7.75 14.27 8.44
CA ILE A 264 6.65 13.31 8.31
C ILE A 264 7.03 12.00 8.99
N SER A 265 8.25 11.51 8.76
CA SER A 265 8.73 10.28 9.38
C SER A 265 8.72 10.39 10.91
N ILE A 266 9.22 11.51 11.46
CA ILE A 266 9.17 11.81 12.91
C ILE A 266 7.72 11.81 13.40
N ARG A 267 6.84 12.58 12.75
CA ARG A 267 5.42 12.70 13.15
C ARG A 267 4.68 11.36 13.10
N ASN A 268 4.97 10.51 12.13
CA ASN A 268 4.28 9.23 11.99
C ASN A 268 4.67 8.22 13.07
N THR A 269 5.79 8.41 13.78
CA THR A 269 6.19 7.51 14.88
C THR A 269 5.44 7.78 16.17
N SER A 270 5.06 9.03 16.45
CA SER A 270 4.29 9.38 17.65
C SER A 270 3.43 10.62 17.42
N THR A 271 2.18 10.52 17.85
CA THR A 271 1.23 11.64 17.87
C THR A 271 1.59 12.71 18.89
N SER A 272 2.63 12.54 19.73
CA SER A 272 3.12 13.59 20.64
C SER A 272 4.14 14.53 20.00
N TYR A 273 4.80 14.12 18.91
CA TYR A 273 5.76 14.98 18.22
C TYR A 273 5.05 15.94 17.26
N LEU A 274 5.69 17.11 17.03
CA LEU A 274 5.24 18.11 16.06
C LEU A 274 3.76 18.50 16.23
N GLN A 275 3.33 18.81 17.45
CA GLN A 275 1.95 19.22 17.73
C GLN A 275 1.58 20.60 17.20
N ASP A 276 2.58 21.45 17.02
CA ASP A 276 2.41 22.81 16.51
C ASP A 276 1.69 22.84 15.16
N SER A 277 0.53 23.48 15.13
CA SER A 277 -0.28 23.67 13.94
C SER A 277 0.42 24.51 12.87
N GLU A 278 1.29 25.45 13.26
CA GLU A 278 2.06 26.28 12.33
C GLU A 278 3.04 25.43 11.51
N ILE A 279 3.72 24.47 12.13
CA ILE A 279 4.64 23.56 11.44
C ILE A 279 3.86 22.68 10.45
N LYS A 280 2.72 22.12 10.87
CA LYS A 280 1.85 21.28 10.02
C LYS A 280 1.36 22.07 8.79
N ASN A 281 0.87 23.29 9.00
CA ASN A 281 0.43 24.17 7.92
C ASN A 281 1.59 24.52 6.98
N THR A 282 2.76 24.85 7.54
CA THR A 282 3.97 25.15 6.76
C THR A 282 4.36 23.97 5.88
N MET A 283 4.32 22.74 6.38
CA MET A 283 4.61 21.54 5.58
C MET A 283 3.67 21.41 4.38
N VAL A 284 2.36 21.63 4.58
CA VAL A 284 1.37 21.58 3.48
C VAL A 284 1.65 22.68 2.45
N ILE A 285 1.90 23.91 2.88
CA ILE A 285 2.20 25.05 1.98
C ILE A 285 3.47 24.79 1.18
N VAL A 286 4.54 24.31 1.82
CA VAL A 286 5.79 23.97 1.13
C VAL A 286 5.57 22.85 0.13
N LEU A 287 4.82 21.81 0.48
CA LEU A 287 4.51 20.74 -0.47
C LEU A 287 3.66 21.25 -1.64
N LEU A 288 2.73 22.20 -1.44
CA LEU A 288 2.00 22.83 -2.54
C LEU A 288 2.92 23.61 -3.49
N GLU A 289 3.89 24.35 -2.95
CA GLU A 289 4.92 25.05 -3.73
C GLU A 289 5.74 24.04 -4.58
N LEU A 290 6.12 22.91 -3.97
CA LEU A 290 6.95 21.89 -4.61
C LEU A 290 6.21 21.07 -5.68
N LEU A 291 4.89 21.14 -5.78
CA LEU A 291 4.14 20.51 -6.88
C LEU A 291 4.44 21.17 -8.23
N ASP A 292 4.74 22.48 -8.22
CA ASP A 292 5.00 23.25 -9.42
C ASP A 292 6.41 23.00 -10.01
N ASP A 293 7.27 22.23 -9.31
CA ASP A 293 8.56 21.80 -9.82
C ASP A 293 8.38 20.82 -11.01
N PRO A 294 8.93 21.08 -12.21
CA PRO A 294 8.75 20.21 -13.38
C PRO A 294 9.63 18.94 -13.36
N GLY A 295 10.51 18.83 -12.36
CA GLY A 295 11.49 17.76 -12.21
C GLY A 295 11.01 16.61 -11.34
N GLN A 296 11.98 15.85 -10.84
CA GLN A 296 11.76 14.70 -9.95
C GLN A 296 11.11 15.11 -8.63
N VAL A 297 11.37 16.33 -8.15
CA VAL A 297 10.78 16.84 -6.91
C VAL A 297 9.26 16.92 -7.05
N GLY A 298 8.74 17.56 -8.10
CA GLY A 298 7.29 17.60 -8.33
C GLY A 298 6.67 16.23 -8.63
N ASP A 299 7.45 15.26 -9.14
CA ASP A 299 6.99 13.87 -9.31
C ASP A 299 6.87 13.12 -7.97
N GLU A 300 7.65 13.50 -6.95
CA GLU A 300 7.68 12.88 -5.62
C GLU A 300 6.77 13.58 -4.61
N THR A 301 6.59 14.89 -4.76
CA THR A 301 5.78 15.73 -3.85
C THR A 301 4.38 15.18 -3.57
N PRO A 302 3.58 14.71 -4.56
CA PRO A 302 2.26 14.16 -4.27
C PRO A 302 2.29 12.92 -3.36
N PHE A 303 3.33 12.08 -3.44
CA PHE A 303 3.49 10.93 -2.55
C PHE A 303 3.84 11.36 -1.12
N VAL A 304 4.69 12.39 -0.99
CA VAL A 304 5.03 12.96 0.31
C VAL A 304 3.81 13.61 0.95
N LEU A 305 2.99 14.30 0.15
CA LEU A 305 1.70 14.84 0.55
C LEU A 305 0.75 13.73 1.00
N SER A 306 0.57 12.66 0.21
CA SER A 306 -0.23 11.48 0.57
C SER A 306 0.22 10.93 1.94
N SER A 307 1.50 10.62 2.14
CA SER A 307 2.04 10.13 3.43
C SER A 307 1.75 11.05 4.63
N LEU A 308 1.71 12.37 4.40
CA LEU A 308 1.37 13.34 5.43
C LEU A 308 -0.10 13.23 5.89
N ILE A 309 -1.03 12.95 4.96
CA ILE A 309 -2.49 12.98 5.17
C ILE A 309 -3.15 11.61 5.34
N THR A 310 -2.51 10.52 4.88
CA THR A 310 -3.07 9.16 4.92
C THR A 310 -3.58 8.83 6.33
N GLU A 311 -4.84 8.42 6.43
CA GLU A 311 -5.54 8.03 7.67
C GLU A 311 -5.58 9.09 8.79
N LYS A 312 -5.26 10.36 8.51
CA LYS A 312 -5.15 11.43 9.50
C LYS A 312 -6.13 12.56 9.19
N GLU A 313 -7.36 12.45 9.71
CA GLU A 313 -8.47 13.39 9.46
C GLU A 313 -8.10 14.86 9.69
N TYR A 314 -7.39 15.18 10.78
CA TYR A 314 -6.97 16.55 11.06
C TYR A 314 -6.00 17.13 10.02
N MET A 315 -5.12 16.31 9.43
CA MET A 315 -4.25 16.79 8.34
C MET A 315 -5.00 16.93 7.04
N GLN A 316 -5.98 16.04 6.79
CA GLN A 316 -6.87 16.19 5.64
C GLN A 316 -7.62 17.51 5.73
N LYS A 317 -8.04 17.92 6.93
CA LYS A 317 -8.68 19.22 7.17
C LYS A 317 -7.73 20.39 6.89
N ILE A 318 -6.50 20.35 7.41
CA ILE A 318 -5.47 21.37 7.12
C ILE A 318 -5.20 21.47 5.60
N ALA A 319 -5.05 20.32 4.93
CA ALA A 319 -4.81 20.26 3.49
C ALA A 319 -6.01 20.81 2.70
N PHE A 320 -7.23 20.49 3.12
CA PHE A 320 -8.45 21.03 2.52
C PHE A 320 -8.51 22.55 2.66
N ASP A 321 -8.28 23.08 3.87
CA ASP A 321 -8.32 24.53 4.13
C ASP A 321 -7.20 25.29 3.38
N ALA A 322 -6.10 24.61 3.04
CA ALA A 322 -5.02 25.13 2.21
C ALA A 322 -5.26 25.00 0.69
N ASN A 323 -6.45 24.58 0.24
CA ASN A 323 -6.81 24.38 -1.17
C ASN A 323 -5.93 23.37 -1.91
N VAL A 324 -5.47 22.32 -1.20
CA VAL A 324 -4.66 21.26 -1.81
C VAL A 324 -5.41 20.55 -2.95
N ILE A 325 -6.71 20.34 -2.80
CA ILE A 325 -7.53 19.66 -3.84
C ILE A 325 -7.53 20.47 -5.13
N ASP A 326 -7.81 21.77 -5.06
CA ASP A 326 -7.83 22.67 -6.20
C ASP A 326 -6.49 22.63 -6.95
N LYS A 327 -5.37 22.76 -6.22
CA LYS A 327 -4.02 22.72 -6.81
C LYS A 327 -3.71 21.39 -7.47
N LEU A 328 -4.07 20.26 -6.85
CA LEU A 328 -3.89 18.94 -7.47
C LEU A 328 -4.73 18.78 -8.75
N CYS A 329 -5.95 19.34 -8.77
CA CYS A 329 -6.82 19.31 -9.93
C CYS A 329 -6.31 20.22 -11.06
N GLU A 330 -5.75 21.40 -10.75
CA GLU A 330 -5.08 22.25 -11.74
C GLU A 330 -3.96 21.48 -12.46
N HIS A 331 -3.17 20.73 -11.71
CA HIS A 331 -2.14 19.86 -12.28
C HIS A 331 -2.76 18.79 -13.19
N LEU A 332 -3.85 18.12 -12.80
CA LEU A 332 -4.55 17.14 -13.65
C LEU A 332 -5.07 17.70 -14.99
N ASN A 333 -5.31 19.00 -15.09
CA ASN A 333 -5.77 19.66 -16.32
C ASN A 333 -4.65 20.03 -17.29
N THR A 334 -3.37 19.92 -16.89
CA THR A 334 -2.24 20.35 -17.72
C THR A 334 -1.72 19.16 -18.54
N ASP A 335 -2.00 19.13 -19.85
CA ASP A 335 -1.70 17.99 -20.72
C ASP A 335 -0.22 17.53 -20.68
N SER A 336 -0.02 16.20 -20.67
CA SER A 336 1.25 15.45 -20.52
C SER A 336 1.70 15.16 -19.07
N PHE A 337 1.18 14.07 -18.49
CA PHE A 337 1.67 13.55 -17.22
C PHE A 337 2.80 12.54 -17.39
N ARG A 338 3.85 12.69 -16.58
CA ARG A 338 4.67 11.53 -16.22
C ARG A 338 3.84 10.62 -15.33
N ALA A 339 3.79 9.32 -15.65
CA ALA A 339 3.02 8.32 -14.90
C ALA A 339 3.21 8.41 -13.36
N LYS A 340 4.44 8.66 -12.91
CA LYS A 340 4.78 8.82 -11.47
C LYS A 340 4.03 9.99 -10.83
N ARG A 341 3.94 11.14 -11.48
CA ARG A 341 3.24 12.32 -10.95
C ARG A 341 1.73 12.07 -10.90
N LEU A 342 1.15 11.55 -11.97
CA LEU A 342 -0.27 11.20 -12.04
C LEU A 342 -0.64 10.20 -10.93
N GLN A 343 0.14 9.13 -10.77
CA GLN A 343 -0.03 8.16 -9.68
C GLN A 343 -0.07 8.86 -8.32
N GLY A 344 0.92 9.71 -8.03
CA GLY A 344 1.01 10.39 -6.75
C GLY A 344 -0.16 11.35 -6.50
N ILE A 345 -0.61 12.08 -7.53
CA ILE A 345 -1.77 12.99 -7.43
C ILE A 345 -3.04 12.20 -7.11
N LEU A 346 -3.31 11.10 -7.82
CA LEU A 346 -4.48 10.26 -7.58
C LEU A 346 -4.49 9.67 -6.16
N LEU A 347 -3.33 9.25 -5.64
CA LEU A 347 -3.19 8.78 -4.26
C LEU A 347 -3.46 9.88 -3.24
N ALA A 348 -2.89 11.08 -3.44
CA ALA A 348 -3.13 12.22 -2.54
C ALA A 348 -4.60 12.64 -2.51
N LEU A 349 -5.26 12.73 -3.67
CA LEU A 349 -6.70 12.98 -3.76
C LEU A 349 -7.51 11.86 -3.06
N GLY A 350 -7.13 10.61 -3.28
CA GLY A 350 -7.75 9.46 -2.64
C GLY A 350 -7.67 9.55 -1.11
N ASP A 351 -6.50 9.87 -0.57
CA ASP A 351 -6.29 10.01 0.87
C ASP A 351 -7.07 11.19 1.46
N LEU A 352 -7.16 12.33 0.77
CA LEU A 352 -8.01 13.47 1.18
C LEU A 352 -9.48 13.04 1.29
N CYS A 353 -9.95 12.22 0.36
CA CYS A 353 -11.32 11.69 0.34
C CYS A 353 -11.56 10.52 1.30
N SER A 354 -10.57 10.08 2.08
CA SER A 354 -10.69 8.85 2.88
C SER A 354 -11.62 8.99 4.09
N LYS A 355 -11.61 10.16 4.78
CA LYS A 355 -12.44 10.41 5.98
C LYS A 355 -13.43 11.57 5.80
N LEU A 356 -13.02 12.68 5.19
CA LEU A 356 -13.81 13.92 5.14
C LEU A 356 -14.82 13.96 3.97
N GLU A 357 -16.10 14.21 4.29
CA GLU A 357 -17.16 14.43 3.27
C GLU A 357 -16.90 15.67 2.42
N CYS A 358 -16.43 16.77 3.00
CA CYS A 358 -16.16 18.01 2.26
C CYS A 358 -15.08 17.83 1.17
N CYS A 359 -14.10 16.94 1.40
CA CYS A 359 -13.11 16.60 0.38
C CYS A 359 -13.74 15.79 -0.76
N ARG A 360 -14.64 14.84 -0.45
CA ARG A 360 -15.37 14.06 -1.46
C ARG A 360 -16.23 14.98 -2.34
N ASP A 361 -16.99 15.87 -1.72
CA ASP A 361 -17.82 16.86 -2.44
C ASP A 361 -16.96 17.73 -3.37
N LYS A 362 -15.88 18.31 -2.85
CA LYS A 362 -14.98 19.20 -3.62
C LYS A 362 -14.33 18.50 -4.82
N VAL A 363 -13.91 17.24 -4.67
CA VAL A 363 -13.35 16.43 -5.77
C VAL A 363 -14.37 16.20 -6.89
N LEU A 364 -15.64 16.00 -6.54
CA LEU A 364 -16.72 15.86 -7.52
C LEU A 364 -17.06 17.20 -8.19
N ASP A 365 -17.12 18.29 -7.43
CA ASP A 365 -17.40 19.63 -7.95
C ASP A 365 -16.34 20.07 -8.98
N LEU A 366 -15.08 19.67 -8.77
CA LEU A 366 -13.97 19.92 -9.70
C LEU A 366 -13.89 18.91 -10.86
N GLN A 367 -14.89 18.05 -11.01
CA GLN A 367 -15.02 17.09 -12.11
C GLN A 367 -13.84 16.13 -12.27
N VAL A 368 -13.18 15.77 -11.17
CA VAL A 368 -12.03 14.84 -11.19
C VAL A 368 -12.38 13.48 -11.81
N LEU A 369 -13.66 13.07 -11.73
CA LEU A 369 -14.14 11.83 -12.36
C LEU A 369 -13.96 11.78 -13.88
N ASN A 370 -13.83 12.92 -14.56
CA ASN A 370 -13.60 12.95 -16.01
C ASN A 370 -12.22 12.40 -16.40
N PHE A 371 -11.23 12.43 -15.48
CA PHE A 371 -9.87 11.92 -15.70
C PHE A 371 -9.73 10.45 -15.33
N VAL A 372 -10.66 9.91 -14.55
CA VAL A 372 -10.59 8.56 -14.02
C VAL A 372 -10.62 7.48 -15.11
N PRO A 373 -11.44 7.55 -16.17
CA PRO A 373 -11.46 6.52 -17.21
C PRO A 373 -10.09 6.32 -17.88
N GLU A 374 -9.40 7.40 -18.23
CA GLU A 374 -8.06 7.33 -18.81
C GLU A 374 -7.04 6.76 -17.81
N ALA A 375 -7.11 7.18 -16.54
CA ALA A 375 -6.23 6.66 -15.49
C ALA A 375 -6.47 5.16 -15.20
N LEU A 376 -7.72 4.68 -15.30
CA LEU A 376 -8.07 3.25 -15.19
C LEU A 376 -7.52 2.44 -16.37
N ALA A 377 -7.44 3.01 -17.57
CA ALA A 377 -6.92 2.35 -18.77
C ALA A 377 -5.40 2.57 -18.99
N HIS A 378 -4.72 3.24 -18.07
CA HIS A 378 -3.33 3.67 -18.24
C HIS A 378 -2.33 2.50 -18.25
N ASP A 379 -1.23 2.60 -19.01
CA ASP A 379 -0.22 1.52 -19.16
C ASP A 379 0.46 1.08 -17.85
N SER A 380 0.73 2.03 -16.94
CA SER A 380 1.28 1.75 -15.60
C SER A 380 0.23 1.19 -14.65
N ALA A 381 0.50 -0.01 -14.13
CA ALA A 381 -0.33 -0.68 -13.14
C ALA A 381 -0.51 0.16 -11.86
N GLU A 382 0.51 0.93 -11.49
CA GLU A 382 0.48 1.80 -10.32
C GLU A 382 -0.49 2.97 -10.48
N VAL A 383 -0.61 3.53 -11.70
CA VAL A 383 -1.62 4.56 -12.00
C VAL A 383 -3.03 3.97 -11.94
N ARG A 384 -3.24 2.78 -12.55
CA ARG A 384 -4.54 2.09 -12.50
C ARG A 384 -4.98 1.79 -11.08
N ALA A 385 -4.06 1.30 -10.24
CA ALA A 385 -4.32 1.06 -8.82
C ALA A 385 -4.65 2.35 -8.06
N ALA A 386 -3.92 3.45 -8.31
CA ALA A 386 -4.17 4.74 -7.68
C ALA A 386 -5.56 5.31 -8.07
N ALA A 387 -5.96 5.18 -9.34
CA ALA A 387 -7.29 5.57 -9.81
C ALA A 387 -8.40 4.78 -9.10
N CYS A 388 -8.22 3.46 -8.93
CA CYS A 388 -9.15 2.63 -8.16
C CYS A 388 -9.24 3.05 -6.68
N ILE A 389 -8.10 3.38 -6.05
CA ILE A 389 -8.07 3.85 -4.65
C ILE A 389 -8.82 5.19 -4.50
N LEU A 390 -8.63 6.11 -5.43
CA LEU A 390 -9.39 7.36 -5.47
C LEU A 390 -10.89 7.08 -5.58
N LEU A 391 -11.31 6.28 -6.56
CA LEU A 391 -12.71 5.90 -6.74
C LEU A 391 -13.30 5.25 -5.50
N LYS A 392 -12.60 4.31 -4.88
CA LYS A 392 -12.99 3.66 -3.63
C LYS A 392 -13.26 4.68 -2.54
N ASN A 393 -12.40 5.67 -2.36
CA ASN A 393 -12.53 6.63 -1.26
C ASN A 393 -13.63 7.66 -1.53
N VAL A 394 -13.78 8.14 -2.76
CA VAL A 394 -14.86 9.07 -3.14
C VAL A 394 -16.24 8.39 -3.05
N SER A 395 -16.35 7.13 -3.46
CA SER A 395 -17.59 6.33 -3.45
C SER A 395 -18.02 5.83 -2.06
N ARG A 396 -17.35 6.21 -0.96
CA ARG A 396 -17.81 5.89 0.41
C ARG A 396 -19.02 6.72 0.86
N SER A 397 -19.27 7.86 0.23
CA SER A 397 -20.39 8.74 0.60
C SER A 397 -21.69 8.22 -0.01
N VAL A 398 -22.67 7.87 0.83
CA VAL A 398 -24.00 7.42 0.39
C VAL A 398 -24.70 8.51 -0.43
N LYS A 399 -24.54 9.78 -0.03
CA LYS A 399 -25.04 10.95 -0.77
C LYS A 399 -24.49 10.94 -2.20
N ASN A 400 -23.18 10.77 -2.37
CA ASN A 400 -22.55 10.82 -3.69
C ASN A 400 -22.85 9.58 -4.54
N LEU A 401 -22.94 8.40 -3.90
CA LEU A 401 -23.39 7.17 -4.58
C LEU A 401 -24.78 7.38 -5.19
N SER A 402 -25.74 7.86 -4.39
CA SER A 402 -27.14 8.08 -4.84
C SER A 402 -27.30 9.12 -5.95
N ALA A 403 -26.27 9.92 -6.25
CA ALA A 403 -26.29 10.90 -7.33
C ALA A 403 -25.96 10.28 -8.72
N GLY A 404 -25.60 9.00 -8.79
CA GLY A 404 -25.41 8.28 -10.05
C GLY A 404 -24.10 8.57 -10.78
N HIS A 405 -23.11 9.19 -10.11
CA HIS A 405 -21.85 9.60 -10.75
C HIS A 405 -20.90 8.44 -11.11
N PHE A 406 -21.03 7.28 -10.44
CA PHE A 406 -20.02 6.22 -10.50
C PHE A 406 -20.40 5.02 -11.38
N MET A 407 -21.69 4.74 -11.55
CA MET A 407 -22.20 3.59 -12.30
C MET A 407 -22.67 3.96 -13.72
N ASN A 408 -21.90 4.79 -14.41
CA ASN A 408 -22.04 5.03 -15.85
C ASN A 408 -21.06 4.17 -16.66
N GLU A 409 -21.29 4.02 -17.97
CA GLU A 409 -20.45 3.17 -18.83
C GLU A 409 -18.97 3.60 -18.83
N ALA A 410 -18.69 4.91 -18.77
CA ALA A 410 -17.33 5.45 -18.81
C ALA A 410 -16.47 5.03 -17.60
N ILE A 411 -17.08 4.78 -16.44
CA ILE A 411 -16.38 4.30 -15.23
C ILE A 411 -16.54 2.79 -15.07
N ALA A 412 -17.77 2.27 -15.25
CA ALA A 412 -18.07 0.88 -14.97
C ALA A 412 -17.32 -0.08 -15.90
N VAL A 413 -17.22 0.22 -17.19
CA VAL A 413 -16.56 -0.67 -18.17
C VAL A 413 -15.06 -0.80 -17.86
N PRO A 414 -14.26 0.29 -17.78
CA PRO A 414 -12.83 0.16 -17.45
C PRO A 414 -12.62 -0.51 -16.08
N LEU A 415 -13.47 -0.22 -15.10
CA LEU A 415 -13.33 -0.81 -13.77
C LEU A 415 -13.59 -2.32 -13.76
N ILE A 416 -14.53 -2.82 -14.57
CA ILE A 416 -14.78 -4.25 -14.77
C ILE A 416 -13.61 -4.89 -15.54
N GLU A 417 -13.04 -4.23 -16.54
CA GLU A 417 -11.87 -4.74 -17.27
C GLU A 417 -10.66 -4.98 -16.34
N LEU A 418 -10.47 -4.11 -15.33
CA LEU A 418 -9.41 -4.27 -14.33
C LEU A 418 -9.59 -5.48 -13.40
N LEU A 419 -10.77 -6.11 -13.36
CA LEU A 419 -10.94 -7.40 -12.68
C LEU A 419 -10.10 -8.51 -13.32
N CYS A 420 -9.74 -8.37 -14.61
CA CYS A 420 -8.88 -9.27 -15.36
C CYS A 420 -7.43 -8.77 -15.49
N ASP A 421 -7.02 -7.75 -14.73
CA ASP A 421 -5.66 -7.21 -14.84
C ASP A 421 -4.60 -8.26 -14.47
N SER A 422 -3.48 -8.25 -15.20
CA SER A 422 -2.30 -9.09 -14.93
C SER A 422 -1.69 -8.87 -13.54
N THR A 423 -1.96 -7.74 -12.90
CA THR A 423 -1.38 -7.34 -11.62
C THR A 423 -2.40 -7.50 -10.49
N THR A 424 -2.12 -8.40 -9.55
CA THR A 424 -2.99 -8.69 -8.39
C THR A 424 -3.34 -7.44 -7.56
N SER A 425 -2.41 -6.50 -7.38
CA SER A 425 -2.68 -5.26 -6.62
C SER A 425 -3.70 -4.36 -7.32
N VAL A 426 -3.73 -4.34 -8.66
CA VAL A 426 -4.74 -3.63 -9.45
C VAL A 426 -6.10 -4.29 -9.28
N GLN A 427 -6.17 -5.63 -9.38
CA GLN A 427 -7.43 -6.37 -9.16
C GLN A 427 -8.01 -6.11 -7.77
N ILE A 428 -7.17 -6.12 -6.72
CA ILE A 428 -7.60 -5.81 -5.34
C ILE A 428 -8.09 -4.36 -5.22
N ALA A 429 -7.39 -3.41 -5.82
CA ALA A 429 -7.81 -2.00 -5.81
C ALA A 429 -9.15 -1.80 -6.54
N ALA A 430 -9.32 -2.42 -7.71
CA ALA A 430 -10.54 -2.39 -8.50
C ALA A 430 -11.71 -3.02 -7.74
N LEU A 431 -11.53 -4.19 -7.14
CA LEU A 431 -12.53 -4.84 -6.29
C LEU A 431 -12.93 -3.95 -5.10
N GLY A 432 -11.97 -3.25 -4.50
CA GLY A 432 -12.24 -2.30 -3.42
C GLY A 432 -13.06 -1.08 -3.84
N ALA A 433 -12.91 -0.61 -5.08
CA ALA A 433 -13.76 0.44 -5.64
C ALA A 433 -15.15 -0.12 -5.98
N ILE A 434 -15.21 -1.25 -6.68
CA ILE A 434 -16.44 -1.95 -7.05
C ILE A 434 -17.28 -2.25 -5.82
N SER A 435 -16.68 -2.69 -4.70
CA SER A 435 -17.44 -3.00 -3.49
C SER A 435 -18.28 -1.84 -2.98
N ASN A 436 -17.84 -0.59 -3.18
CA ASN A 436 -18.62 0.58 -2.79
C ASN A 436 -19.63 0.96 -3.88
N VAL A 437 -19.16 0.99 -5.12
CA VAL A 437 -19.92 1.48 -6.26
C VAL A 437 -21.13 0.58 -6.59
N VAL A 438 -21.04 -0.74 -6.38
CA VAL A 438 -22.16 -1.69 -6.64
C VAL A 438 -23.29 -1.63 -5.60
N VAL A 439 -23.10 -0.91 -4.49
CA VAL A 439 -24.18 -0.68 -3.52
C VAL A 439 -25.27 0.23 -4.11
N ASP A 440 -24.93 1.06 -5.10
CA ASP A 440 -25.77 2.13 -5.66
C ASP A 440 -27.21 1.68 -5.98
N PHE A 441 -28.17 2.53 -5.60
CA PHE A 441 -29.58 2.15 -5.45
C PHE A 441 -30.34 2.18 -6.78
N MET A 442 -30.95 1.03 -7.09
CA MET A 442 -32.12 0.81 -7.95
C MET A 442 -32.02 1.07 -9.47
N ALA A 443 -31.28 2.05 -10.00
CA ALA A 443 -31.30 2.35 -11.46
C ALA A 443 -30.06 1.83 -12.24
N HIS A 444 -28.88 1.84 -11.63
CA HIS A 444 -27.61 1.66 -12.36
C HIS A 444 -26.94 0.29 -12.21
N LYS A 445 -27.43 -0.58 -11.31
CA LYS A 445 -26.96 -1.99 -11.21
C LYS A 445 -27.11 -2.76 -12.52
N SER A 446 -28.08 -2.37 -13.35
CA SER A 446 -28.31 -2.98 -14.67
C SER A 446 -27.09 -2.83 -15.60
N VAL A 447 -26.34 -1.73 -15.54
CA VAL A 447 -25.14 -1.53 -16.36
C VAL A 447 -24.04 -2.50 -15.94
N PHE A 448 -23.78 -2.62 -14.63
CA PHE A 448 -22.77 -3.54 -14.10
C PHE A 448 -23.01 -4.99 -14.56
N THR A 449 -24.25 -5.46 -14.43
CA THR A 449 -24.63 -6.82 -14.84
C THR A 449 -24.55 -6.99 -16.36
N LYS A 450 -25.02 -6.02 -17.15
CA LYS A 450 -24.96 -6.04 -18.62
C LYS A 450 -23.52 -6.09 -19.15
N CYS A 451 -22.59 -5.40 -18.50
CA CYS A 451 -21.16 -5.42 -18.84
C CYS A 451 -20.44 -6.70 -18.35
N GLY A 452 -21.15 -7.68 -17.78
CA GLY A 452 -20.57 -8.94 -17.32
C GLY A 452 -19.89 -8.87 -15.96
N GLY A 453 -20.06 -7.78 -15.20
CA GLY A 453 -19.42 -7.59 -13.90
C GLY A 453 -19.79 -8.66 -12.87
N LEU A 454 -21.05 -9.11 -12.85
CA LEU A 454 -21.49 -10.21 -11.97
C LEU A 454 -20.71 -11.51 -12.26
N LYS A 455 -20.56 -11.88 -13.53
CA LYS A 455 -19.82 -13.08 -13.94
C LYS A 455 -18.37 -13.04 -13.49
N GLN A 456 -17.74 -11.87 -13.67
CA GLN A 456 -16.36 -11.65 -13.24
C GLN A 456 -16.20 -11.74 -11.72
N LEU A 457 -17.11 -11.14 -10.94
CA LEU A 457 -17.09 -11.27 -9.48
C LEU A 457 -17.25 -12.72 -9.01
N VAL A 458 -18.14 -13.48 -9.64
CA VAL A 458 -18.32 -14.91 -9.35
C VAL A 458 -17.05 -15.70 -9.71
N GLN A 459 -16.42 -15.42 -10.84
CA GLN A 459 -15.15 -16.05 -11.21
C GLN A 459 -14.04 -15.75 -10.18
N LEU A 460 -13.88 -14.48 -9.78
CA LEU A 460 -12.87 -14.06 -8.81
C LEU A 460 -13.13 -14.58 -7.39
N SER A 461 -14.39 -14.83 -7.02
CA SER A 461 -14.73 -15.50 -5.75
C SER A 461 -14.13 -16.90 -5.63
N LYS A 462 -13.73 -17.51 -6.76
CA LYS A 462 -13.08 -18.84 -6.85
C LYS A 462 -11.56 -18.76 -7.04
N SER A 463 -10.96 -17.56 -6.94
CA SER A 463 -9.52 -17.36 -7.14
C SER A 463 -8.67 -18.16 -6.15
N MET A 464 -7.46 -18.57 -6.53
CA MET A 464 -6.52 -19.17 -5.58
C MET A 464 -5.96 -18.15 -4.58
N GLU A 465 -6.00 -16.86 -4.92
CA GLU A 465 -5.52 -15.76 -4.08
C GLU A 465 -6.57 -15.34 -3.03
N PRO A 466 -6.31 -15.55 -1.71
CA PRO A 466 -7.23 -15.20 -0.63
C PRO A 466 -7.74 -13.75 -0.68
N ALA A 467 -6.83 -12.81 -0.96
CA ALA A 467 -7.13 -11.38 -0.98
C ALA A 467 -8.09 -10.98 -2.12
N ILE A 468 -8.02 -11.69 -3.25
CA ILE A 468 -8.96 -11.54 -4.37
C ILE A 468 -10.30 -12.17 -3.98
N ARG A 469 -10.31 -13.41 -3.46
CA ARG A 469 -11.55 -14.09 -3.06
C ARG A 469 -12.36 -13.26 -2.09
N VAL A 470 -11.76 -12.81 -0.99
CA VAL A 470 -12.47 -12.04 0.05
C VAL A 470 -13.04 -10.73 -0.51
N SER A 471 -12.26 -10.03 -1.34
CA SER A 471 -12.68 -8.77 -1.96
C SER A 471 -13.82 -8.97 -2.97
N ALA A 472 -13.79 -10.06 -3.74
CA ALA A 472 -14.86 -10.44 -4.66
C ALA A 472 -16.15 -10.81 -3.94
N VAL A 473 -16.07 -11.60 -2.86
CA VAL A 473 -17.24 -11.97 -2.04
C VAL A 473 -17.81 -10.75 -1.33
N TRP A 474 -16.98 -9.81 -0.88
CA TRP A 474 -17.45 -8.53 -0.36
C TRP A 474 -18.22 -7.76 -1.45
N ALA A 475 -17.66 -7.62 -2.65
CA ALA A 475 -18.37 -6.95 -3.75
C ALA A 475 -19.72 -7.63 -4.07
N LEU A 476 -19.78 -8.96 -4.09
CA LEU A 476 -21.04 -9.72 -4.24
C LEU A 476 -22.03 -9.44 -3.10
N LYS A 477 -21.57 -9.45 -1.84
CA LYS A 477 -22.39 -9.10 -0.66
C LYS A 477 -23.04 -7.73 -0.83
N ASN A 478 -22.25 -6.75 -1.25
CA ASN A 478 -22.70 -5.38 -1.44
C ASN A 478 -23.64 -5.25 -2.65
N LEU A 479 -23.39 -5.99 -3.72
CA LEU A 479 -24.28 -6.08 -4.88
C LEU A 479 -25.66 -6.62 -4.47
N ALA A 480 -25.70 -7.64 -3.62
CA ALA A 480 -26.93 -8.27 -3.10
C ALA A 480 -27.66 -7.45 -2.03
N PHE A 481 -27.11 -6.33 -1.57
CA PHE A 481 -27.72 -5.51 -0.53
C PHE A 481 -28.96 -4.78 -1.07
N CYS A 482 -30.10 -4.98 -0.38
CA CYS A 482 -31.40 -4.35 -0.67
C CYS A 482 -31.85 -4.42 -2.14
N VAL A 483 -31.54 -5.51 -2.85
CA VAL A 483 -31.99 -5.71 -4.24
C VAL A 483 -33.34 -6.42 -4.32
N SER A 484 -34.03 -6.27 -5.46
CA SER A 484 -35.27 -6.98 -5.76
C SER A 484 -35.06 -8.48 -5.83
N ASN A 485 -36.14 -9.26 -5.64
CA ASN A 485 -36.07 -10.73 -5.72
C ASN A 485 -35.52 -11.21 -7.09
N ILE A 486 -35.89 -10.53 -8.18
CA ILE A 486 -35.37 -10.84 -9.54
C ILE A 486 -33.84 -10.73 -9.57
N CYS A 487 -33.27 -9.65 -9.02
CA CYS A 487 -31.82 -9.49 -8.97
C CYS A 487 -31.15 -10.53 -8.05
N LYS A 488 -31.81 -10.94 -6.95
CA LYS A 488 -31.30 -12.03 -6.09
C LYS A 488 -31.23 -13.35 -6.86
N GLU A 489 -32.27 -13.64 -7.64
CA GLU A 489 -32.33 -14.83 -8.50
C GLU A 489 -31.19 -14.81 -9.53
N GLU A 490 -30.98 -13.69 -10.23
CA GLU A 490 -29.87 -13.53 -11.18
C GLU A 490 -28.49 -13.77 -10.53
N ILE A 491 -28.26 -13.19 -9.34
CA ILE A 491 -27.00 -13.38 -8.60
C ILE A 491 -26.81 -14.85 -8.23
N LEU A 492 -27.86 -15.53 -7.77
CA LEU A 492 -27.80 -16.92 -7.35
C LEU A 492 -27.67 -17.90 -8.53
N LEU A 493 -28.25 -17.59 -9.69
CA LEU A 493 -28.06 -18.36 -10.91
C LEU A 493 -26.60 -18.36 -11.36
N GLU A 494 -25.94 -17.20 -11.32
CA GLU A 494 -24.52 -17.11 -11.69
C GLU A 494 -23.61 -17.70 -10.60
N LEU A 495 -23.86 -17.38 -9.32
CA LEU A 495 -23.01 -17.83 -8.22
C LEU A 495 -23.16 -19.34 -7.95
N THR A 496 -24.36 -19.90 -8.09
CA THR A 496 -24.76 -21.28 -7.73
C THR A 496 -24.66 -21.60 -6.23
N LEU A 497 -25.52 -22.52 -5.76
CA LEU A 497 -25.50 -23.00 -4.37
C LEU A 497 -24.21 -23.76 -4.03
N THR A 498 -23.60 -24.43 -5.01
CA THR A 498 -22.33 -25.15 -4.84
C THR A 498 -21.20 -24.19 -4.50
N THR A 499 -21.08 -23.07 -5.21
CA THR A 499 -20.06 -22.05 -4.89
C THR A 499 -20.32 -21.44 -3.52
N LEU A 500 -21.57 -21.09 -3.19
CA LEU A 500 -21.90 -20.57 -1.87
C LEU A 500 -21.50 -21.54 -0.74
N THR A 501 -21.77 -22.83 -0.92
CA THR A 501 -21.36 -23.87 0.05
C THR A 501 -19.85 -23.94 0.21
N SER A 502 -19.10 -23.83 -0.90
CA SER A 502 -17.64 -23.76 -0.89
C SER A 502 -17.13 -22.53 -0.15
N LEU A 503 -17.75 -21.36 -0.35
CA LEU A 503 -17.35 -20.10 0.29
C LEU A 503 -17.63 -20.08 1.80
N ILE A 504 -18.76 -20.67 2.24
CA ILE A 504 -19.05 -20.87 3.69
C ILE A 504 -17.97 -21.72 4.35
N SER A 505 -17.39 -22.66 3.60
CA SER A 505 -16.40 -23.63 4.07
C SER A 505 -14.97 -23.29 3.64
N ASP A 506 -14.72 -22.04 3.18
CA ASP A 506 -13.40 -21.60 2.70
C ASP A 506 -12.35 -21.72 3.84
N PRO A 507 -11.09 -22.06 3.56
CA PRO A 507 -10.05 -22.09 4.60
C PRO A 507 -9.85 -20.73 5.31
N GLU A 508 -10.16 -19.62 4.64
CA GLU A 508 -9.94 -18.27 5.16
C GLU A 508 -11.16 -17.72 5.88
N THR A 509 -11.02 -17.41 7.17
CA THR A 509 -12.14 -16.93 7.99
C THR A 509 -12.74 -15.62 7.50
N SER A 510 -11.94 -14.78 6.85
CA SER A 510 -12.39 -13.52 6.24
C SER A 510 -13.32 -13.77 5.05
N VAL A 511 -13.06 -14.82 4.25
CA VAL A 511 -13.95 -15.24 3.16
C VAL A 511 -15.24 -15.82 3.73
N GLN A 512 -15.16 -16.69 4.74
CA GLN A 512 -16.33 -17.25 5.43
C GLN A 512 -17.25 -16.15 5.98
N GLU A 513 -16.68 -15.14 6.63
CA GLU A 513 -17.42 -13.99 7.17
C GLU A 513 -18.20 -13.26 6.07
N GLN A 514 -17.53 -12.91 4.96
CA GLN A 514 -18.20 -12.21 3.86
C GLN A 514 -19.22 -13.10 3.15
N ALA A 515 -18.98 -14.42 3.06
CA ALA A 515 -19.91 -15.37 2.45
C ALA A 515 -21.21 -15.50 3.25
N LEU A 516 -21.13 -15.61 4.59
CA LEU A 516 -22.30 -15.63 5.46
C LEU A 516 -23.04 -14.29 5.43
N ALA A 517 -22.32 -13.17 5.33
CA ALA A 517 -22.94 -11.85 5.16
C ALA A 517 -23.64 -11.70 3.80
N LEU A 518 -23.08 -12.26 2.72
CA LEU A 518 -23.75 -12.34 1.42
C LEU A 518 -25.04 -13.16 1.52
N ILE A 519 -25.00 -14.34 2.16
CA ILE A 519 -26.18 -15.17 2.35
C ILE A 519 -27.24 -14.42 3.15
N ARG A 520 -26.86 -13.75 4.25
CA ARG A 520 -27.76 -12.91 5.04
C ARG A 520 -28.52 -11.91 4.16
N ASN A 521 -27.85 -11.26 3.21
CA ASN A 521 -28.50 -10.33 2.27
C ASN A 521 -29.41 -11.04 1.27
N LEU A 522 -29.01 -12.22 0.77
CA LEU A 522 -29.83 -13.01 -0.15
C LEU A 522 -31.12 -13.53 0.50
N VAL A 523 -31.06 -13.95 1.77
CA VAL A 523 -32.24 -14.43 2.53
C VAL A 523 -33.05 -13.33 3.21
N ASP A 524 -32.65 -12.06 3.07
CA ASP A 524 -33.47 -10.94 3.53
C ASP A 524 -34.73 -10.79 2.65
N GLY A 525 -35.91 -10.53 3.21
CA GLY A 525 -37.14 -10.32 2.44
C GLY A 525 -38.20 -11.43 2.59
N THR A 526 -38.78 -11.89 1.47
CA THR A 526 -39.98 -12.75 1.49
C THR A 526 -39.64 -14.24 1.68
N PRO A 527 -40.58 -15.09 2.13
CA PRO A 527 -40.33 -16.53 2.21
C PRO A 527 -39.80 -17.16 0.91
N ASN A 528 -40.21 -16.65 -0.25
CA ASN A 528 -39.71 -17.12 -1.55
C ASN A 528 -38.21 -16.89 -1.74
N SER A 529 -37.66 -15.75 -1.26
CA SER A 529 -36.22 -15.50 -1.37
C SER A 529 -35.41 -16.44 -0.47
N ILE A 530 -35.97 -16.79 0.70
CA ILE A 530 -35.38 -17.78 1.60
C ILE A 530 -35.38 -19.16 0.93
N ASP A 531 -36.50 -19.63 0.38
CA ASP A 531 -36.59 -20.94 -0.27
C ASP A 531 -35.60 -21.08 -1.44
N PHE A 532 -35.46 -20.03 -2.24
CA PHE A 532 -34.52 -20.03 -3.37
C PHE A 532 -33.05 -20.17 -2.95
N VAL A 533 -32.67 -19.61 -1.79
CA VAL A 533 -31.31 -19.76 -1.23
C VAL A 533 -31.13 -21.10 -0.52
N LEU A 534 -32.15 -21.59 0.20
CA LEU A 534 -32.09 -22.89 0.87
C LEU A 534 -31.83 -24.02 -0.14
N GLY A 535 -32.44 -23.89 -1.32
CA GLY A 535 -32.32 -24.84 -2.41
C GLY A 535 -32.85 -26.23 -2.07
N GLU A 536 -32.56 -27.19 -2.94
CA GLU A 536 -32.92 -28.58 -2.68
C GLU A 536 -32.19 -29.10 -1.41
N HIS A 537 -32.94 -29.83 -0.58
CA HIS A 537 -32.44 -30.44 0.66
C HIS A 537 -31.82 -29.48 1.69
N CYS A 538 -32.11 -28.18 1.65
CA CYS A 538 -31.60 -27.20 2.63
C CYS A 538 -30.06 -27.17 2.74
N THR A 539 -29.35 -27.42 1.63
CA THR A 539 -27.88 -27.59 1.62
C THR A 539 -27.13 -26.40 2.23
N ILE A 540 -27.57 -25.17 1.93
CA ILE A 540 -26.98 -23.95 2.50
C ILE A 540 -27.17 -23.88 4.01
N LEU A 541 -28.36 -24.21 4.50
CA LEU A 541 -28.68 -24.21 5.92
C LEU A 541 -27.83 -25.23 6.69
N HIS A 542 -27.60 -26.42 6.11
CA HIS A 542 -26.68 -27.41 6.69
C HIS A 542 -25.23 -26.92 6.71
N ALA A 543 -24.78 -26.24 5.64
CA ALA A 543 -23.44 -25.67 5.58
C ALA A 543 -23.23 -24.59 6.65
N ILE A 544 -24.21 -23.68 6.83
CA ILE A 544 -24.22 -22.69 7.91
C ILE A 544 -24.16 -23.42 9.25
N GLY A 545 -25.06 -24.37 9.51
CA GLY A 545 -25.10 -25.11 10.77
C GLY A 545 -23.78 -25.79 11.12
N ARG A 546 -23.10 -26.41 10.13
CA ARG A 546 -21.76 -26.97 10.31
C ARG A 546 -20.76 -25.89 10.72
N GLN A 547 -20.75 -24.76 10.01
CA GLN A 547 -19.83 -23.67 10.30
C GLN A 547 -20.07 -23.04 11.67
N MET A 548 -21.32 -22.92 12.10
CA MET A 548 -21.67 -22.43 13.44
C MET A 548 -21.12 -23.34 14.56
N ARG A 549 -20.96 -24.64 14.29
CA ARG A 549 -20.39 -25.60 15.24
C ARG A 549 -18.85 -25.60 15.25
N SER A 550 -18.21 -25.34 14.11
CA SER A 550 -16.75 -25.45 13.95
C SER A 550 -15.99 -24.13 14.03
N ALA A 551 -16.63 -22.98 13.76
CA ALA A 551 -15.96 -21.70 13.71
C ALA A 551 -15.55 -21.20 15.11
N SER A 552 -14.34 -20.63 15.19
CA SER A 552 -13.80 -20.03 16.42
C SER A 552 -13.86 -18.51 16.42
N LYS A 553 -13.98 -17.87 15.25
CA LYS A 553 -14.02 -16.41 15.10
C LYS A 553 -15.45 -15.88 15.30
N ALA A 554 -15.60 -14.90 16.19
CA ALA A 554 -16.90 -14.32 16.52
C ALA A 554 -17.57 -13.68 15.30
N GLU A 555 -16.81 -13.05 14.41
CA GLU A 555 -17.29 -12.36 13.21
C GLU A 555 -18.05 -13.32 12.27
N VAL A 556 -17.51 -14.52 12.06
CA VAL A 556 -18.14 -15.59 11.27
C VAL A 556 -19.45 -16.03 11.92
N LEU A 557 -19.41 -16.30 13.24
CA LEU A 557 -20.59 -16.71 14.00
C LEU A 557 -21.69 -15.63 14.00
N ILE A 558 -21.31 -14.36 14.10
CA ILE A 558 -22.25 -13.23 14.07
C ILE A 558 -23.00 -13.20 12.74
N GLN A 559 -22.28 -13.29 11.61
CA GLN A 559 -22.95 -13.28 10.29
C GLN A 559 -23.81 -14.52 10.08
N GLY A 560 -23.35 -15.70 10.51
CA GLY A 560 -24.13 -16.93 10.45
C GLY A 560 -25.42 -16.85 11.27
N MET A 561 -25.37 -16.32 12.49
CA MET A 561 -26.57 -16.12 13.30
C MET A 561 -27.55 -15.11 12.69
N TYR A 562 -27.06 -14.02 12.09
CA TYR A 562 -27.95 -13.10 11.37
C TYR A 562 -28.57 -13.72 10.12
N ALA A 563 -27.84 -14.57 9.39
CA ALA A 563 -28.41 -15.33 8.27
C ALA A 563 -29.52 -16.27 8.74
N LEU A 564 -29.30 -17.02 9.83
CA LEU A 564 -30.34 -17.87 10.44
C LEU A 564 -31.51 -17.06 10.98
N SER A 565 -31.26 -15.87 11.54
CA SER A 565 -32.30 -14.96 12.00
C SER A 565 -33.18 -14.49 10.85
N ASN A 566 -32.60 -14.17 9.68
CA ASN A 566 -33.35 -13.80 8.49
C ASN A 566 -34.16 -15.00 7.95
N MET A 567 -33.59 -16.21 7.94
CA MET A 567 -34.35 -17.41 7.58
C MET A 567 -35.51 -17.68 8.55
N ALA A 568 -35.33 -17.39 9.84
CA ALA A 568 -36.33 -17.57 10.87
C ALA A 568 -37.49 -16.56 10.81
N SER A 569 -37.39 -15.48 10.03
CA SER A 569 -38.54 -14.57 9.81
C SER A 569 -39.52 -15.11 8.75
N GLY A 570 -39.16 -16.23 8.11
CA GLY A 570 -39.92 -16.88 7.06
C GLY A 570 -41.14 -17.69 7.51
N ASN A 571 -41.57 -18.63 6.66
CA ASN A 571 -42.72 -19.51 6.92
C ASN A 571 -42.41 -20.60 7.97
N GLU A 572 -43.43 -21.35 8.40
CA GLU A 572 -43.23 -22.40 9.44
C GLU A 572 -42.17 -23.44 9.07
N LEU A 573 -42.11 -23.88 7.81
CA LEU A 573 -41.14 -24.89 7.37
C LEU A 573 -39.70 -24.35 7.53
N GLN A 574 -39.49 -23.09 7.20
CA GLN A 574 -38.20 -22.41 7.33
C GLN A 574 -37.80 -22.25 8.81
N LYS A 575 -38.77 -21.89 9.68
CA LYS A 575 -38.54 -21.81 11.13
C LYS A 575 -38.18 -23.17 11.73
N GLU A 576 -38.90 -24.22 11.38
CA GLU A 576 -38.59 -25.59 11.84
C GLU A 576 -37.23 -26.06 11.33
N ALA A 577 -36.89 -25.75 10.08
CA ALA A 577 -35.56 -26.08 9.53
C ALA A 577 -34.44 -25.38 10.32
N VAL A 578 -34.61 -24.09 10.67
CA VAL A 578 -33.65 -23.34 11.50
C VAL A 578 -33.58 -23.93 12.92
N MET A 579 -34.72 -24.28 13.54
CA MET A 579 -34.75 -24.96 14.84
C MET A 579 -33.92 -26.24 14.84
N ASN A 580 -34.08 -27.07 13.81
CA ASN A 580 -33.36 -28.34 13.65
C ASN A 580 -31.84 -28.16 13.49
N GLN A 581 -31.35 -26.99 13.06
CA GLN A 581 -29.91 -26.70 13.03
C GLN A 581 -29.36 -26.19 14.36
N LEU A 582 -30.16 -25.42 15.11
CA LEU A 582 -29.75 -24.72 16.32
C LEU A 582 -29.84 -25.59 17.57
N LEU A 583 -30.81 -26.52 17.60
CA LEU A 583 -30.97 -27.47 18.70
C LEU A 583 -30.26 -28.80 18.40
N PRO A 584 -29.68 -29.46 19.43
CA PRO A 584 -29.07 -30.76 19.26
C PRO A 584 -30.11 -31.82 18.88
N GLN A 585 -29.69 -32.81 18.09
CA GLN A 585 -30.45 -34.05 17.94
C GLN A 585 -30.51 -34.73 19.31
N ALA A 586 -31.68 -35.25 19.70
CA ALA A 586 -31.96 -35.73 21.05
C ALA A 586 -30.89 -36.73 21.56
N GLY A 587 -30.33 -36.49 22.75
CA GLY A 587 -29.44 -37.43 23.46
C GLY A 587 -28.00 -36.99 23.75
N SER A 588 -27.63 -35.72 23.55
CA SER A 588 -26.31 -35.19 23.93
C SER A 588 -26.39 -34.34 25.20
N ASP A 589 -25.71 -34.75 26.28
CA ASP A 589 -25.57 -34.01 27.55
C ASP A 589 -24.67 -32.75 27.45
N THR A 590 -24.44 -32.25 26.24
CA THR A 590 -23.57 -31.09 25.99
C THR A 590 -24.38 -29.79 26.03
N GLU A 591 -23.81 -28.74 26.63
CA GLU A 591 -24.34 -27.38 26.58
C GLU A 591 -24.72 -26.99 25.13
N THR A 592 -25.93 -26.47 24.96
CA THR A 592 -26.44 -26.17 23.60
C THR A 592 -25.65 -25.02 22.98
N LEU A 593 -25.49 -25.08 21.64
CA LEU A 593 -24.78 -24.05 20.87
C LEU A 593 -25.33 -22.64 21.14
N LEU A 594 -26.66 -22.54 21.29
CA LEU A 594 -27.35 -21.30 21.62
C LEU A 594 -26.96 -20.76 22.99
N VAL A 595 -26.89 -21.60 24.03
CA VAL A 595 -26.44 -21.15 25.37
C VAL A 595 -25.01 -20.63 25.29
N LYS A 596 -24.11 -21.35 24.61
CA LYS A 596 -22.73 -20.90 24.38
C LYS A 596 -22.66 -19.53 23.71
N PHE A 597 -23.48 -19.28 22.69
CA PHE A 597 -23.52 -17.98 22.02
C PHE A 597 -24.12 -16.87 22.88
N LEU A 598 -25.16 -17.18 23.67
CA LEU A 598 -25.76 -16.26 24.64
C LEU A 598 -24.82 -15.93 25.81
N GLN A 599 -23.83 -16.78 26.10
CA GLN A 599 -22.78 -16.53 27.09
C GLN A 599 -21.49 -15.94 26.49
N SER A 600 -21.44 -15.74 25.17
CA SER A 600 -20.26 -15.18 24.50
C SER A 600 -19.88 -13.83 25.10
N ILE A 601 -18.58 -13.54 25.17
CA ILE A 601 -18.07 -12.22 25.53
C ILE A 601 -18.48 -11.14 24.51
N ASP A 602 -18.69 -11.51 23.25
CA ASP A 602 -19.06 -10.58 22.18
C ASP A 602 -20.56 -10.29 22.21
N SER A 603 -20.93 -9.06 22.56
CA SER A 603 -22.33 -8.63 22.66
C SER A 603 -23.07 -8.71 21.33
N ARG A 604 -22.37 -8.57 20.19
CA ARG A 604 -23.00 -8.65 18.85
C ARG A 604 -23.46 -10.08 18.56
N LEU A 605 -22.70 -11.08 19.00
CA LEU A 605 -23.10 -12.48 18.87
C LEU A 605 -24.31 -12.79 19.76
N ARG A 606 -24.31 -12.27 20.99
CA ARG A 606 -25.47 -12.37 21.89
C ARG A 606 -26.72 -11.74 21.25
N THR A 607 -26.61 -10.51 20.75
CA THR A 607 -27.70 -9.80 20.05
C THR A 607 -28.21 -10.59 18.85
N ALA A 608 -27.33 -11.08 17.97
CA ALA A 608 -27.73 -11.86 16.79
C ALA A 608 -28.48 -13.14 17.18
N THR A 609 -28.04 -13.79 18.26
CA THR A 609 -28.66 -15.00 18.79
C THR A 609 -30.07 -14.72 19.31
N ILE A 610 -30.25 -13.63 20.08
CA ILE A 610 -31.56 -13.25 20.60
C ILE A 610 -32.53 -12.87 19.47
N TRP A 611 -32.05 -12.18 18.43
CA TRP A 611 -32.87 -11.88 17.25
C TRP A 611 -33.41 -13.13 16.57
N ALA A 612 -32.57 -14.16 16.40
CA ALA A 612 -33.01 -15.43 15.85
C ALA A 612 -34.10 -16.06 16.74
N LEU A 613 -33.95 -16.02 18.07
CA LEU A 613 -34.95 -16.52 19.01
C LEU A 613 -36.29 -15.79 18.88
N ILE A 614 -36.26 -14.45 18.84
CA ILE A 614 -37.46 -13.61 18.67
C ILE A 614 -38.23 -14.00 17.39
N ASN A 615 -37.53 -14.17 16.27
CA ASN A 615 -38.16 -14.52 15.00
C ASN A 615 -38.76 -15.94 15.02
N LEU A 616 -38.07 -16.89 15.65
CA LEU A 616 -38.54 -18.26 15.85
C LEU A 616 -39.78 -18.31 16.74
N THR A 617 -39.90 -17.42 17.73
CA THR A 617 -40.98 -17.45 18.74
C THR A 617 -42.06 -16.40 18.53
N LEU A 618 -42.19 -15.86 17.31
CA LEU A 618 -43.20 -14.86 16.98
C LEU A 618 -44.63 -15.41 17.26
N PRO A 619 -45.45 -14.78 18.13
CA PRO A 619 -46.67 -15.40 18.64
C PRO A 619 -47.73 -15.80 17.60
N SER A 620 -47.75 -15.14 16.44
CA SER A 620 -48.72 -15.37 15.35
C SER A 620 -48.44 -16.62 14.50
N SER A 621 -47.38 -17.37 14.81
CA SER A 621 -46.81 -18.43 13.97
C SER A 621 -47.32 -19.82 14.43
N PRO A 622 -47.98 -20.63 13.56
CA PRO A 622 -48.68 -21.88 13.95
C PRO A 622 -47.89 -22.93 14.75
N GLY A 623 -46.55 -22.97 14.67
CA GLY A 623 -45.70 -23.90 15.43
C GLY A 623 -45.06 -23.33 16.70
N THR A 624 -45.42 -22.11 17.12
CA THR A 624 -44.69 -21.39 18.18
C THR A 624 -44.64 -22.13 19.51
N CYS A 625 -45.76 -22.72 19.96
CA CYS A 625 -45.81 -23.43 21.23
C CYS A 625 -44.80 -24.59 21.31
N SER A 626 -44.69 -25.38 20.24
CA SER A 626 -43.72 -26.48 20.13
C SER A 626 -42.28 -25.97 20.18
N ARG A 627 -41.98 -24.89 19.45
CA ARG A 627 -40.64 -24.28 19.46
C ARG A 627 -40.27 -23.69 20.82
N VAL A 628 -41.20 -22.98 21.47
CA VAL A 628 -41.01 -22.44 22.83
C VAL A 628 -40.71 -23.58 23.81
N THR A 629 -41.45 -24.69 23.73
CA THR A 629 -41.22 -25.88 24.57
C THR A 629 -39.83 -26.45 24.35
N ALA A 630 -39.40 -26.61 23.09
CA ALA A 630 -38.06 -27.10 22.76
C ALA A 630 -36.94 -26.18 23.26
N LEU A 631 -37.08 -24.86 23.08
CA LEU A 631 -36.12 -23.87 23.58
C LEU A 631 -36.06 -23.86 25.11
N ARG A 632 -37.19 -24.05 25.77
CA ARG A 632 -37.27 -24.17 27.24
C ARG A 632 -36.56 -25.43 27.72
N SER A 633 -36.80 -26.59 27.10
CA SER A 633 -36.07 -27.82 27.43
C SER A 633 -34.56 -27.72 27.19
N ALA A 634 -34.15 -26.86 26.25
CA ALA A 634 -32.75 -26.58 25.94
C ALA A 634 -32.08 -25.55 26.89
N GLY A 635 -32.78 -25.08 27.93
CA GLY A 635 -32.24 -24.15 28.92
C GLY A 635 -32.20 -22.67 28.50
N ILE A 636 -32.74 -22.33 27.32
CA ILE A 636 -32.65 -20.98 26.75
C ILE A 636 -33.41 -19.95 27.59
N VAL A 637 -34.58 -20.31 28.11
CA VAL A 637 -35.39 -19.41 28.95
C VAL A 637 -34.63 -19.01 30.23
N CYS A 638 -33.93 -19.95 30.86
CA CYS A 638 -33.12 -19.68 32.05
C CYS A 638 -31.95 -18.74 31.72
N GLN A 639 -31.27 -18.99 30.60
CA GLN A 639 -30.18 -18.12 30.15
C GLN A 639 -30.68 -16.70 29.86
N LEU A 640 -31.82 -16.53 29.18
CA LEU A 640 -32.40 -15.21 28.90
C LEU A 640 -32.77 -14.44 30.18
N LYS A 641 -33.29 -15.12 31.22
CA LYS A 641 -33.55 -14.50 32.54
C LYS A 641 -32.28 -13.89 33.14
N ASN A 642 -31.14 -14.57 33.01
CA ASN A 642 -29.85 -14.03 33.48
C ASN A 642 -29.41 -12.80 32.66
N MET A 643 -29.76 -12.76 31.37
CA MET A 643 -29.38 -11.70 30.44
C MET A 643 -30.25 -10.43 30.53
N VAL A 644 -31.32 -10.41 31.32
CA VAL A 644 -32.08 -9.17 31.61
C VAL A 644 -31.20 -8.13 32.34
N ASN A 645 -30.09 -8.58 32.94
CA ASN A 645 -29.07 -7.73 33.54
C ASN A 645 -27.75 -7.70 32.72
N ASP A 646 -27.79 -8.01 31.42
CA ASP A 646 -26.61 -7.96 30.55
C ASP A 646 -25.99 -6.55 30.55
N PRO A 647 -24.64 -6.43 30.61
CA PRO A 647 -23.96 -5.14 30.60
C PRO A 647 -24.18 -4.35 29.31
N CYS A 648 -24.51 -5.02 28.19
CA CYS A 648 -24.84 -4.36 26.94
C CYS A 648 -26.32 -3.96 26.91
N PRO A 649 -26.67 -2.66 26.81
CA PRO A 649 -28.06 -2.20 26.79
C PRO A 649 -28.90 -2.81 25.67
N ASP A 650 -28.28 -3.02 24.51
CA ASP A 650 -28.91 -3.59 23.31
C ASP A 650 -29.32 -5.06 23.52
N VAL A 651 -28.44 -5.83 24.17
CA VAL A 651 -28.67 -7.23 24.56
C VAL A 651 -29.74 -7.30 25.63
N LYS A 652 -29.63 -6.47 26.68
CA LYS A 652 -30.60 -6.39 27.77
C LYS A 652 -32.01 -6.14 27.25
N LEU A 653 -32.19 -5.12 26.40
CA LEU A 653 -33.49 -4.78 25.83
C LEU A 653 -34.09 -5.97 25.07
N ARG A 654 -33.30 -6.61 24.20
CA ARG A 654 -33.76 -7.73 23.38
C ARG A 654 -33.99 -8.99 24.19
N ALA A 655 -33.17 -9.26 25.21
CA ALA A 655 -33.36 -10.39 26.11
C ALA A 655 -34.70 -10.28 26.84
N SER A 656 -35.06 -9.08 27.32
CA SER A 656 -36.38 -8.82 27.89
C SER A 656 -37.50 -9.06 26.88
N MET A 657 -37.39 -8.53 25.65
CA MET A 657 -38.38 -8.75 24.60
C MET A 657 -38.58 -10.24 24.26
N ALA A 658 -37.49 -10.98 24.10
CA ALA A 658 -37.54 -12.41 23.83
C ALA A 658 -38.16 -13.17 25.01
N LEU A 659 -37.83 -12.79 26.24
CA LEU A 659 -38.39 -13.40 27.45
C LEU A 659 -39.89 -13.15 27.58
N GLU A 660 -40.35 -11.93 27.32
CA GLU A 660 -41.78 -11.58 27.31
C GLU A 660 -42.54 -12.44 26.30
N GLN A 661 -42.03 -12.57 25.07
CA GLN A 661 -42.63 -13.43 24.04
C GLN A 661 -42.69 -14.90 24.46
N LEU A 662 -41.60 -15.43 25.02
CA LEU A 662 -41.53 -16.82 25.50
C LEU A 662 -42.51 -17.06 26.66
N MET A 663 -42.76 -16.07 27.51
CA MET A 663 -43.67 -16.18 28.66
C MET A 663 -45.15 -16.11 28.29
N MET A 664 -45.52 -15.57 27.11
CA MET A 664 -46.91 -15.56 26.62
C MET A 664 -47.47 -16.98 26.46
N PHE A 665 -46.58 -17.93 26.15
CA PHE A 665 -46.87 -19.36 26.10
C PHE A 665 -46.47 -19.95 27.44
N GLY A 666 -47.38 -19.84 28.42
CA GLY A 666 -47.13 -20.14 29.83
C GLY A 666 -46.57 -21.54 30.10
N ASP A 667 -46.28 -21.83 31.37
CA ASP A 667 -45.84 -23.15 31.82
C ASP A 667 -46.99 -24.15 31.60
N ALA A 668 -47.05 -24.76 30.42
CA ALA A 668 -47.92 -25.90 30.15
C ALA A 668 -47.34 -27.12 30.89
N SER A 669 -47.51 -27.13 32.21
CA SER A 669 -47.37 -28.30 33.06
C SER A 669 -48.72 -28.59 33.70
N THR A 670 -49.51 -29.42 33.03
CA THR A 670 -50.35 -30.46 33.63
C THR A 670 -50.39 -31.63 32.67
#